data_AF-A0AAV0HAG0-F1
#
_entry.id   AF-A0AAV0HAG0-F1
#
_cell.length_a   1.000
_cell.length_b   1.000
_cell.length_c   1.000
_cell.angle_alpha   90.00
_cell.angle_beta   90.00
_cell.angle_gamma   90.00
#
_symmetry.space_group_name_H-M   'P 1'
#
loop_
_entity.id
_entity.type
_entity.pdbx_description
1 polymer ?
#
loop_
_entity_poly.entity_id
_entity_poly.type
_entity_poly.pdbx_seq_one_letter_code
_entity_poly.pdbx_strand_id
1 'polypeptide(L)'
;TSQFLPLPSVTGFYLARFFTKKSLPSYFSFVVLGSLMVAWFVMHNFWDLNIWLAGMALKSFCKLIVANVMLAMAIPGLALLPQKLHFLAEAGLTCHALLLCYIENRFFNYSGIYYYGLEDDLMYPSYMVIITTLAGLALVRRLSVDQRIGAKAVWILTCLYSSKLAMLFISSKSVVWVSAILLLAVSPPMLLYKDKTRMSSKMRPWQGYAHASVVALSVWFCRETIFEALQWWHGKSPSDGLVLGFCIVLTGLACLPIVALHFSHVLSAKRCIVLVVATGVLFILMQPPIPMAWTYRSEMIKAARQSSDDISIYGFIASKPTWPSWLLIFAILLTLASVTSFIPIKYIVELRAFYSIAMGIALGVYISAEYFLQAAVLHVFVVVAMVCTSVFVVFTHIPSASSTKLLPWVFASLVALFPVTYLLEGQVRINSILGDSVDLGEEDRRFSTLLAVEGARTSLLGLYAAIFMLIALEIKFELASLMREKSVESGGIRHSQSSQSSSGFAPRMRFMQQRRVSTVPTFTIKRMAAEGAWMPAVGNVATVMCFATCLILNVNLTGGSNQAIFFLAPILLLLNQDSDFVAGFGDKQRYFPVTVAISVYLVLTTLFSIWEDVWHGNGGWSIEIGGPDWFFAVKNLALLILTFPSHILFNRFVWSYTKQADTTPLITLPLNLPSIIIADVMKIKILGVLGIIYTIAQSLVSRQQHISGLKYI
;
A
#
# COMPACT_ATOMS: atom_id res chain seq x y z
N THR A 1 -48.45 41.36 -32.39
CA THR A 1 -47.03 41.24 -32.83
C THR A 1 -46.31 42.59 -33.01
N SER A 2 -46.93 43.75 -32.75
CA SER A 2 -46.37 45.07 -33.16
C SER A 2 -45.96 46.05 -32.03
N GLN A 3 -46.06 45.71 -30.74
CA GLN A 3 -45.91 46.72 -29.67
C GLN A 3 -44.47 47.02 -29.17
N PHE A 4 -43.44 46.25 -29.56
CA PHE A 4 -42.05 46.48 -29.06
C PHE A 4 -40.95 46.52 -30.14
N LEU A 5 -41.32 46.60 -31.42
CA LEU A 5 -40.38 46.79 -32.54
C LEU A 5 -39.40 47.98 -32.42
N PRO A 6 -39.71 49.12 -31.77
CA PRO A 6 -38.73 50.20 -31.61
C PRO A 6 -37.71 49.96 -30.47
N LEU A 7 -37.94 49.00 -29.58
CA LEU A 7 -37.05 48.81 -28.42
C LEU A 7 -35.62 48.37 -28.81
N PRO A 8 -35.42 47.43 -29.76
CA PRO A 8 -34.09 47.03 -30.24
C PRO A 8 -33.33 48.16 -30.97
N SER A 9 -34.03 49.03 -31.69
CA SER A 9 -33.37 50.16 -32.37
C SER A 9 -32.94 51.25 -31.38
N VAL A 10 -33.77 51.50 -30.35
CA VAL A 10 -33.44 52.43 -29.27
C VAL A 10 -32.29 51.90 -28.40
N THR A 11 -32.25 50.61 -28.06
CA THR A 11 -31.10 50.01 -27.35
C THR A 11 -29.82 50.14 -28.17
N GLY A 12 -29.88 49.80 -29.47
CA GLY A 12 -28.76 49.97 -30.40
C GLY A 12 -28.24 51.41 -30.48
N PHE A 13 -29.14 52.40 -30.50
CA PHE A 13 -28.78 53.82 -30.48
C PHE A 13 -27.99 54.20 -29.21
N TYR A 14 -28.43 53.76 -28.03
CA TYR A 14 -27.71 54.03 -26.78
C TYR A 14 -26.35 53.34 -26.71
N LEU A 15 -26.21 52.13 -27.26
CA LEU A 15 -24.92 51.44 -27.38
C LEU A 15 -23.96 52.18 -28.32
N ALA A 16 -24.44 52.61 -29.50
CA ALA A 16 -23.64 53.40 -30.45
C ALA A 16 -23.22 54.76 -29.85
N ARG A 17 -24.13 55.40 -29.09
CA ARG A 17 -23.83 56.62 -28.34
C ARG A 17 -22.77 56.40 -27.26
N PHE A 18 -22.76 55.25 -26.61
CA PHE A 18 -21.71 54.89 -25.65
C PHE A 18 -20.34 54.77 -26.34
N PHE A 19 -20.24 54.07 -27.48
CA PHE A 19 -18.97 53.95 -28.21
C PHE A 19 -18.45 55.29 -28.74
N THR A 20 -19.33 56.19 -29.16
CA THR A 20 -18.95 57.50 -29.71
C THR A 20 -18.66 58.55 -28.63
N LYS A 21 -19.52 58.66 -27.61
CA LYS A 21 -19.44 59.72 -26.58
C LYS A 21 -18.84 59.25 -25.25
N LYS A 22 -18.55 57.96 -25.07
CA LYS A 22 -18.02 57.33 -23.85
C LYS A 22 -18.78 57.70 -22.56
N SER A 23 -20.08 57.99 -22.65
CA SER A 23 -20.86 58.43 -21.49
C SER A 23 -21.48 57.25 -20.73
N LEU A 24 -21.15 57.11 -19.44
CA LEU A 24 -21.69 56.06 -18.57
C LEU A 24 -23.24 56.01 -18.51
N PRO A 25 -23.97 57.14 -18.46
CA PRO A 25 -25.43 57.11 -18.44
C PRO A 25 -26.02 56.44 -19.69
N SER A 26 -25.39 56.64 -20.86
CA SER A 26 -25.86 55.99 -22.10
C SER A 26 -25.70 54.47 -22.06
N TYR A 27 -24.65 53.96 -21.39
CA TYR A 27 -24.47 52.52 -21.18
C TYR A 27 -25.52 51.95 -20.21
N PHE A 28 -25.81 52.63 -19.10
CA PHE A 28 -26.86 52.18 -18.18
C PHE A 28 -28.24 52.21 -18.84
N SER A 29 -28.55 53.22 -19.65
CA SER A 29 -29.78 53.24 -20.46
C SER A 29 -29.84 52.07 -21.44
N PHE A 30 -28.72 51.72 -22.08
CA PHE A 30 -28.62 50.53 -22.92
C PHE A 30 -28.90 49.23 -22.13
N VAL A 31 -28.30 49.06 -20.96
CA VAL A 31 -28.49 47.86 -20.13
C VAL A 31 -29.95 47.70 -19.69
N VAL A 32 -30.60 48.79 -19.26
CA VAL A 32 -32.01 48.76 -18.80
C VAL A 32 -32.98 48.46 -19.96
N LEU A 33 -32.79 49.11 -21.10
CA LEU A 33 -33.66 48.87 -22.26
C LEU A 33 -33.39 47.48 -22.87
N GLY A 34 -32.13 47.04 -22.88
CA GLY A 34 -31.73 45.71 -23.37
C GLY A 34 -32.23 44.59 -22.47
N SER A 35 -32.19 44.77 -21.15
CA SER A 35 -32.74 43.81 -20.19
C SER A 35 -34.25 43.67 -20.32
N LEU A 36 -34.98 44.78 -20.50
CA LEU A 36 -36.42 44.79 -20.75
C LEU A 36 -36.75 44.05 -22.05
N MET A 37 -35.97 44.26 -23.11
CA MET A 37 -36.13 43.58 -24.39
C MET A 37 -36.01 42.06 -24.24
N VAL A 38 -34.95 41.58 -23.59
CA VAL A 38 -34.70 40.15 -23.36
C VAL A 38 -35.79 39.55 -22.48
N ALA A 39 -36.18 40.23 -21.40
CA ALA A 39 -37.24 39.77 -20.51
C ALA A 39 -38.57 39.63 -21.25
N TRP A 40 -38.95 40.62 -22.07
CA TRP A 40 -40.17 40.58 -22.87
C TRP A 40 -40.14 39.44 -23.90
N PHE A 41 -39.02 39.27 -24.62
CA PHE A 41 -38.87 38.20 -25.61
C PHE A 41 -39.03 36.80 -24.99
N VAL A 42 -38.33 36.55 -23.88
CA VAL A 42 -38.39 35.26 -23.18
C VAL A 42 -39.78 35.05 -22.58
N MET A 43 -40.37 36.10 -21.99
CA MET A 43 -41.69 36.03 -21.38
C MET A 43 -42.77 35.69 -22.42
N HIS A 44 -42.75 36.34 -23.58
CA HIS A 44 -43.81 36.17 -24.56
C HIS A 44 -43.75 34.83 -25.30
N ASN A 45 -42.55 34.29 -25.53
CA ASN A 45 -42.40 33.06 -26.33
C ASN A 45 -42.39 31.78 -25.49
N PHE A 46 -41.83 31.81 -24.27
CA PHE A 46 -41.50 30.57 -23.53
C PHE A 46 -42.14 30.46 -22.15
N TRP A 47 -42.72 31.54 -21.61
CA TRP A 47 -43.15 31.58 -20.21
C TRP A 47 -44.45 30.84 -19.92
N ASP A 48 -45.36 30.82 -20.90
CA ASP A 48 -46.68 30.18 -20.78
C ASP A 48 -46.65 28.70 -21.19
N LEU A 49 -45.48 28.21 -21.63
CA LEU A 49 -45.28 26.80 -21.96
C LEU A 49 -45.08 25.97 -20.68
N ASN A 50 -46.00 25.03 -20.43
CA ASN A 50 -45.96 24.09 -19.30
C ASN A 50 -45.10 22.85 -19.61
N ILE A 51 -43.83 23.06 -19.96
CA ILE A 51 -42.88 21.98 -20.23
C ILE A 51 -41.97 21.79 -19.02
N TRP A 52 -41.73 20.53 -18.64
CA TRP A 52 -40.74 20.16 -17.65
C TRP A 52 -39.42 19.84 -18.34
N LEU A 53 -38.35 20.53 -17.96
CA LEU A 53 -37.06 20.41 -18.60
C LEU A 53 -35.97 20.40 -17.54
N ALA A 54 -35.10 19.39 -17.59
CA ALA A 54 -34.04 19.18 -16.60
C ALA A 54 -34.56 19.24 -15.15
N GLY A 55 -35.75 18.68 -14.88
CA GLY A 55 -36.32 18.59 -13.53
C GLY A 55 -36.79 19.91 -12.95
N MET A 56 -37.03 20.92 -13.78
CA MET A 56 -37.63 22.19 -13.38
C MET A 56 -38.65 22.63 -14.44
N ALA A 57 -39.64 23.41 -14.04
CA ALA A 57 -40.56 24.02 -14.98
C ALA A 57 -39.80 25.01 -15.88
N LEU A 58 -40.10 25.02 -17.19
CA LEU A 58 -39.48 25.91 -18.17
C LEU A 58 -39.55 27.39 -17.74
N LYS A 59 -40.66 27.79 -17.11
CA LYS A 59 -40.83 29.13 -16.50
C LYS A 59 -39.73 29.49 -15.50
N SER A 60 -39.32 28.56 -14.65
CA SER A 60 -38.22 28.80 -13.69
C SER A 60 -36.87 28.91 -14.40
N PHE A 61 -36.69 28.17 -15.50
CA PHE A 61 -35.48 28.24 -16.31
C PHE A 61 -35.36 29.58 -17.06
N CYS A 62 -36.48 30.03 -17.65
CA CYS A 62 -36.59 31.35 -18.28
C CYS A 62 -36.16 32.48 -17.33
N LYS A 63 -36.57 32.42 -16.05
CA LYS A 63 -36.13 33.39 -15.02
C LYS A 63 -34.61 33.39 -14.83
N LEU A 64 -33.98 32.21 -14.78
CA LEU A 64 -32.54 32.08 -14.59
C LEU A 64 -31.76 32.59 -15.81
N ILE A 65 -32.19 32.27 -17.04
CA ILE A 65 -31.54 32.80 -18.25
C ILE A 65 -31.64 34.32 -18.29
N VAL A 66 -32.85 34.87 -18.09
CA VAL A 66 -33.06 36.32 -18.12
C VAL A 66 -32.16 36.99 -17.09
N ALA A 67 -32.12 36.49 -15.85
CA ALA A 67 -31.23 37.01 -14.81
C ALA A 67 -29.75 36.94 -15.22
N ASN A 68 -29.32 35.83 -15.83
CA ASN A 68 -27.95 35.64 -16.27
C ASN A 68 -27.53 36.59 -17.40
N VAL A 69 -28.42 36.82 -18.37
CA VAL A 69 -28.21 37.76 -19.49
C VAL A 69 -28.19 39.21 -18.98
N MET A 70 -29.11 39.56 -18.06
CA MET A 70 -29.10 40.88 -17.42
C MET A 70 -27.78 41.15 -16.70
N LEU A 71 -27.26 40.16 -15.96
CA LEU A 71 -25.97 40.28 -15.29
C LEU A 71 -24.81 40.44 -16.28
N ALA A 72 -24.79 39.64 -17.35
CA ALA A 72 -23.75 39.71 -18.39
C ALA A 72 -23.70 41.10 -19.06
N MET A 73 -24.85 41.75 -19.29
CA MET A 73 -24.91 43.11 -19.84
C MET A 73 -24.50 44.18 -18.81
N ALA A 74 -24.79 43.97 -17.53
CA ALA A 74 -24.49 44.93 -16.47
C ALA A 74 -23.00 44.97 -16.08
N ILE A 75 -22.32 43.82 -16.04
CA ILE A 75 -20.93 43.69 -15.56
C ILE A 75 -19.94 44.65 -16.27
N PRO A 76 -19.92 44.78 -17.61
CA PRO A 76 -18.98 45.69 -18.27
C PRO A 76 -19.20 47.15 -17.88
N GLY A 77 -20.45 47.56 -17.63
CA GLY A 77 -20.79 48.90 -17.14
C GLY A 77 -20.33 49.13 -15.71
N LEU A 78 -20.50 48.13 -14.85
CA LEU A 78 -20.02 48.16 -13.47
C LEU A 78 -18.50 48.19 -13.38
N ALA A 79 -17.79 47.56 -14.32
CA ALA A 79 -16.32 47.56 -14.38
C ALA A 79 -15.73 48.93 -14.80
N LEU A 80 -16.54 49.83 -15.37
CA LEU A 80 -16.13 51.19 -15.74
C LEU A 80 -16.30 52.21 -14.60
N LEU A 81 -16.91 51.80 -13.47
CA LEU A 81 -17.09 52.64 -12.30
C LEU A 81 -15.74 52.88 -11.57
N PRO A 82 -15.63 53.96 -10.77
CA PRO A 82 -14.43 54.26 -10.00
C PRO A 82 -14.04 53.11 -9.06
N GLN A 83 -12.73 52.98 -8.77
CA GLN A 83 -12.11 51.85 -8.05
C GLN A 83 -12.79 51.49 -6.71
N LYS A 84 -13.42 52.44 -6.01
CA LYS A 84 -14.17 52.19 -4.76
C LYS A 84 -15.37 51.26 -4.95
N LEU A 85 -15.94 51.21 -6.15
CA LEU A 85 -17.11 50.39 -6.51
C LEU A 85 -16.73 49.11 -7.25
N HIS A 86 -15.44 48.82 -7.39
CA HIS A 86 -14.94 47.66 -8.12
C HIS A 86 -15.43 46.32 -7.52
N PHE A 87 -15.70 46.29 -6.21
CA PHE A 87 -16.31 45.16 -5.53
C PHE A 87 -17.68 44.76 -6.11
N LEU A 88 -18.46 45.70 -6.65
CA LEU A 88 -19.75 45.39 -7.31
C LEU A 88 -19.53 44.64 -8.62
N ALA A 89 -18.51 44.99 -9.39
CA ALA A 89 -18.15 44.26 -10.61
C ALA A 89 -17.65 42.84 -10.28
N GLU A 90 -16.86 42.70 -9.21
CA GLU A 90 -16.38 41.39 -8.72
C GLU A 90 -17.53 40.51 -8.21
N ALA A 91 -18.44 41.06 -7.40
CA ALA A 91 -19.62 40.35 -6.91
C ALA A 91 -20.61 40.02 -8.05
N GLY A 92 -20.74 40.92 -9.03
CA GLY A 92 -21.50 40.66 -10.25
C GLY A 92 -20.91 39.48 -11.03
N LEU A 93 -19.60 39.49 -11.27
CA LEU A 93 -18.95 38.42 -12.02
C LEU A 93 -19.02 37.06 -11.32
N THR A 94 -18.88 37.01 -9.99
CA THR A 94 -19.06 35.77 -9.22
C THR A 94 -20.51 35.29 -9.24
N CYS A 95 -21.48 36.18 -9.12
CA CYS A 95 -22.91 35.86 -9.26
C CYS A 95 -23.24 35.30 -10.64
N HIS A 96 -22.69 35.90 -11.70
CA HIS A 96 -22.86 35.42 -13.09
C HIS A 96 -22.28 34.01 -13.26
N ALA A 97 -21.06 33.78 -12.76
CA ALA A 97 -20.43 32.47 -12.82
C ALA A 97 -21.23 31.41 -12.03
N LEU A 98 -21.74 31.76 -10.83
CA LEU A 98 -22.58 30.87 -10.02
C LEU A 98 -23.88 30.47 -10.73
N LEU A 99 -24.59 31.45 -11.32
CA LEU A 99 -25.80 31.20 -12.10
C LEU A 99 -25.52 30.31 -13.31
N LEU A 100 -24.43 30.57 -14.03
CA LEU A 100 -24.03 29.77 -15.16
C LEU A 100 -23.68 28.32 -14.75
N CYS A 101 -22.93 28.13 -13.67
CA CYS A 101 -22.64 26.80 -13.13
C CYS A 101 -23.92 26.07 -12.68
N TYR A 102 -24.87 26.78 -12.06
CA TYR A 102 -26.16 26.20 -11.66
C TYR A 102 -26.96 25.70 -12.86
N ILE A 103 -27.07 26.53 -13.90
CA ILE A 103 -27.79 26.20 -15.13
C ILE A 103 -27.15 24.99 -15.81
N GLU A 104 -25.84 25.03 -16.07
CA GLU A 104 -25.14 23.93 -16.75
C GLU A 104 -25.20 22.62 -15.95
N ASN A 105 -25.04 22.67 -14.63
CA ASN A 105 -25.16 21.48 -13.76
C ASN A 105 -26.53 20.82 -13.90
N ARG A 106 -27.60 21.62 -13.99
CA ARG A 106 -28.96 21.09 -14.12
C ARG A 106 -29.16 20.46 -15.50
N PHE A 107 -28.71 21.11 -16.56
CA PHE A 107 -28.84 20.60 -17.92
C PHE A 107 -28.04 19.32 -18.16
N PHE A 108 -26.78 19.29 -17.72
CA PHE A 108 -25.90 18.16 -17.96
C PHE A 108 -26.26 16.95 -17.08
N ASN A 109 -26.31 17.12 -15.75
CA ASN A 109 -26.50 15.98 -14.84
C ASN A 109 -27.95 15.48 -14.80
N TYR A 110 -28.95 16.37 -14.88
CA TYR A 110 -30.34 15.91 -14.81
C TYR A 110 -30.79 15.18 -16.08
N SER A 111 -30.34 15.64 -17.26
CA SER A 111 -30.63 14.94 -18.52
C SER A 111 -29.94 13.57 -18.54
N GLY A 112 -28.67 13.49 -18.11
CA GLY A 112 -27.93 12.24 -18.06
C GLY A 112 -28.46 11.20 -17.06
N ILE A 113 -29.04 11.61 -15.93
CA ILE A 113 -29.56 10.67 -14.91
C ILE A 113 -30.91 10.06 -15.31
N TYR A 114 -31.80 10.83 -15.96
CA TYR A 114 -33.18 10.38 -16.23
C TYR A 114 -33.39 9.81 -17.64
N TYR A 115 -32.56 10.19 -18.62
CA TYR A 115 -32.63 9.67 -19.99
C TYR A 115 -31.51 8.65 -20.28
N TYR A 116 -31.12 7.87 -19.26
CA TYR A 116 -30.12 6.81 -19.39
C TYR A 116 -30.69 5.69 -20.30
N GLY A 117 -30.26 5.64 -21.57
CA GLY A 117 -30.69 4.62 -22.56
C GLY A 117 -31.29 5.15 -23.86
N LEU A 118 -31.48 6.47 -24.01
CA LEU A 118 -31.80 7.11 -25.30
C LEU A 118 -30.55 7.84 -25.80
N GLU A 119 -29.65 7.11 -26.46
CA GLU A 119 -28.31 7.57 -26.86
C GLU A 119 -28.33 8.79 -27.81
N ASP A 120 -29.47 9.06 -28.47
CA ASP A 120 -29.56 10.05 -29.55
C ASP A 120 -29.97 11.47 -29.11
N ASP A 121 -30.51 11.68 -27.89
CA ASP A 121 -31.07 12.98 -27.45
C ASP A 121 -30.35 13.59 -26.23
N LEU A 122 -29.03 13.74 -26.34
CA LEU A 122 -28.22 14.49 -25.35
C LEU A 122 -28.55 15.99 -25.41
N MET A 123 -29.46 16.44 -24.53
CA MET A 123 -29.89 17.85 -24.43
C MET A 123 -28.76 18.88 -24.26
N TYR A 124 -27.65 18.51 -23.60
CA TYR A 124 -26.53 19.43 -23.37
C TYR A 124 -25.19 18.70 -23.56
N PRO A 125 -24.48 18.94 -24.67
CA PRO A 125 -23.33 18.13 -25.02
C PRO A 125 -22.07 18.50 -24.21
N SER A 126 -21.21 17.50 -23.98
CA SER A 126 -19.98 17.63 -23.17
C SER A 126 -19.00 18.68 -23.69
N TYR A 127 -18.90 18.86 -25.01
CA TYR A 127 -18.01 19.87 -25.60
C TYR A 127 -18.41 21.31 -25.23
N MET A 128 -19.71 21.58 -24.98
CA MET A 128 -20.14 22.91 -24.54
C MET A 128 -19.62 23.22 -23.14
N VAL A 129 -19.64 22.26 -22.22
CA VAL A 129 -19.04 22.41 -20.87
C VAL A 129 -17.55 22.73 -21.00
N ILE A 130 -16.82 22.04 -21.87
CA ILE A 130 -15.37 22.27 -22.07
C ILE A 130 -15.12 23.67 -22.65
N ILE A 131 -15.90 24.10 -23.63
CA ILE A 131 -15.74 25.42 -24.25
C ILE A 131 -16.06 26.54 -23.24
N THR A 132 -17.17 26.45 -22.51
CA THR A 132 -17.56 27.50 -21.55
C THR A 132 -16.61 27.57 -20.36
N THR A 133 -16.03 26.44 -19.93
CA THR A 133 -14.99 26.41 -18.88
C THR A 133 -13.68 27.04 -19.35
N LEU A 134 -13.16 26.64 -20.51
CA LEU A 134 -11.92 27.20 -21.06
C LEU A 134 -12.06 28.70 -21.36
N ALA A 135 -13.18 29.12 -21.94
CA ALA A 135 -13.48 30.53 -22.18
C ALA A 135 -13.55 31.32 -20.87
N GLY A 136 -14.24 30.78 -19.85
CA GLY A 136 -14.31 31.39 -18.51
C GLY A 136 -12.92 31.57 -17.88
N LEU A 137 -12.08 30.53 -17.89
CA LEU A 137 -10.72 30.59 -17.34
C LEU A 137 -9.82 31.56 -18.11
N ALA A 138 -9.91 31.58 -19.45
CA ALA A 138 -9.16 32.52 -20.29
C ALA A 138 -9.54 33.98 -20.00
N LEU A 139 -10.84 34.26 -19.84
CA LEU A 139 -11.34 35.58 -19.49
C LEU A 139 -10.90 36.02 -18.09
N VAL A 140 -10.99 35.13 -17.09
CA VAL A 140 -10.51 35.41 -15.72
C VAL A 140 -9.01 35.73 -15.73
N ARG A 141 -8.21 34.97 -16.48
CA ARG A 141 -6.76 35.22 -16.62
C ARG A 141 -6.49 36.59 -17.26
N ARG A 142 -7.21 36.93 -18.34
CA ARG A 142 -7.06 38.23 -19.02
C ARG A 142 -7.43 39.39 -18.10
N LEU A 143 -8.57 39.30 -17.41
CA LEU A 143 -9.03 40.33 -16.47
C LEU A 143 -8.10 40.48 -15.26
N SER A 144 -7.45 39.39 -14.83
CA SER A 144 -6.42 39.42 -13.79
C SER A 144 -5.13 40.12 -14.25
N VAL A 145 -4.67 39.85 -15.47
CA VAL A 145 -3.49 40.54 -16.05
C VAL A 145 -3.75 42.03 -16.20
N ASP A 146 -4.94 42.40 -16.65
CA ASP A 146 -5.38 43.79 -16.83
C ASP A 146 -5.65 44.51 -15.49
N GLN A 147 -5.44 43.86 -14.33
CA GLN A 147 -5.69 44.40 -12.98
C GLN A 147 -7.13 44.89 -12.77
N ARG A 148 -8.09 44.32 -13.50
CA ARG A 148 -9.53 44.65 -13.42
C ARG A 148 -10.30 43.72 -12.48
N ILE A 149 -9.64 42.85 -11.72
CA ILE A 149 -10.25 41.95 -10.73
C ILE A 149 -9.23 41.73 -9.62
N GLY A 150 -9.65 41.84 -8.36
CA GLY A 150 -8.83 41.51 -7.20
C GLY A 150 -8.50 40.02 -7.09
N ALA A 151 -7.41 39.69 -6.37
CA ALA A 151 -6.92 38.32 -6.22
C ALA A 151 -7.97 37.35 -5.62
N LYS A 152 -8.86 37.84 -4.73
CA LYS A 152 -9.93 37.04 -4.11
C LYS A 152 -10.98 36.60 -5.13
N ALA A 153 -11.41 37.51 -6.01
CA ALA A 153 -12.40 37.20 -7.04
C ALA A 153 -11.81 36.30 -8.12
N VAL A 154 -10.54 36.50 -8.52
CA VAL A 154 -9.83 35.56 -9.42
C VAL A 154 -9.81 34.15 -8.84
N TRP A 155 -9.48 34.02 -7.55
CA TRP A 155 -9.48 32.73 -6.86
C TRP A 155 -10.86 32.05 -6.86
N ILE A 156 -11.93 32.76 -6.49
CA ILE A 156 -13.30 32.20 -6.49
C ILE A 156 -13.72 31.79 -7.91
N LEU A 157 -13.50 32.64 -8.91
CA LEU A 157 -13.91 32.38 -10.28
C LEU A 157 -13.15 31.21 -10.91
N THR A 158 -11.83 31.10 -10.66
CA THR A 158 -11.05 29.95 -11.11
C THR A 158 -11.56 28.65 -10.51
N CYS A 159 -11.94 28.63 -9.23
CA CYS A 159 -12.53 27.45 -8.58
C CYS A 159 -13.91 27.10 -9.18
N LEU A 160 -14.78 28.09 -9.42
CA LEU A 160 -16.12 27.87 -9.99
C LEU A 160 -16.09 27.37 -11.44
N TYR A 161 -15.21 27.92 -12.28
CA TYR A 161 -15.09 27.45 -13.65
C TYR A 161 -14.39 26.09 -13.73
N SER A 162 -13.39 25.82 -12.89
CA SER A 162 -12.74 24.50 -12.89
C SER A 162 -13.62 23.39 -12.33
N SER A 163 -14.53 23.69 -11.38
CA SER A 163 -15.44 22.70 -10.80
C SER A 163 -16.41 22.09 -11.83
N LYS A 164 -16.75 22.84 -12.88
CA LYS A 164 -17.60 22.35 -13.98
C LYS A 164 -17.02 21.12 -14.69
N LEU A 165 -15.69 20.98 -14.75
CA LEU A 165 -15.04 19.82 -15.37
C LEU A 165 -15.37 18.52 -14.63
N ALA A 166 -15.72 18.58 -13.34
CA ALA A 166 -16.12 17.40 -12.57
C ALA A 166 -17.39 16.73 -13.11
N MET A 167 -18.28 17.50 -13.76
CA MET A 167 -19.49 16.95 -14.39
C MET A 167 -19.17 15.90 -15.45
N LEU A 168 -18.04 16.05 -16.16
CA LEU A 168 -17.66 15.13 -17.23
C LEU A 168 -17.26 13.74 -16.72
N PHE A 169 -16.91 13.62 -15.44
CA PHE A 169 -16.42 12.37 -14.85
C PHE A 169 -17.49 11.67 -14.02
N ILE A 170 -18.30 12.41 -13.27
CA ILE A 170 -19.31 11.86 -12.37
C ILE A 170 -20.63 12.60 -12.62
N SER A 171 -21.66 11.84 -12.99
CA SER A 171 -23.02 12.35 -13.12
C SER A 171 -23.75 12.26 -11.79
N SER A 172 -23.76 13.35 -11.03
CA SER A 172 -24.53 13.44 -9.78
C SER A 172 -25.02 14.86 -9.52
N LYS A 173 -26.13 14.97 -8.79
CA LYS A 173 -26.89 16.23 -8.60
C LYS A 173 -26.05 17.34 -7.95
N SER A 174 -25.11 16.98 -7.08
CA SER A 174 -24.33 17.90 -6.25
C SER A 174 -22.87 18.08 -6.68
N VAL A 175 -22.40 17.38 -7.73
CA VAL A 175 -20.97 17.26 -8.10
C VAL A 175 -20.30 18.61 -8.31
N VAL A 176 -20.93 19.54 -9.04
CA VAL A 176 -20.35 20.88 -9.30
C VAL A 176 -20.17 21.69 -8.02
N TRP A 177 -21.12 21.60 -7.09
CA TRP A 177 -21.09 22.36 -5.85
C TRP A 177 -20.07 21.79 -4.87
N VAL A 178 -20.05 20.47 -4.76
CA VAL A 178 -19.12 19.75 -3.90
C VAL A 178 -17.68 19.95 -4.37
N SER A 179 -17.43 19.83 -5.68
CA SER A 179 -16.11 20.11 -6.27
C SER A 179 -15.71 21.59 -6.15
N ALA A 180 -16.64 22.53 -6.29
CA ALA A 180 -16.37 23.95 -6.07
C ALA A 180 -15.94 24.25 -4.62
N ILE A 181 -16.65 23.68 -3.63
CA ILE A 181 -16.33 23.82 -2.20
C ILE A 181 -14.95 23.22 -1.91
N LEU A 182 -14.66 22.03 -2.44
CA LEU A 182 -13.36 21.37 -2.26
C LEU A 182 -12.22 22.18 -2.90
N LEU A 183 -12.41 22.67 -4.13
CA LEU A 183 -11.43 23.52 -4.81
C LEU A 183 -11.20 24.82 -4.05
N LEU A 184 -12.25 25.45 -3.51
CA LEU A 184 -12.12 26.60 -2.62
C LEU A 184 -11.35 26.25 -1.33
N ALA A 185 -11.52 25.06 -0.76
CA ALA A 185 -10.78 24.69 0.45
C ALA A 185 -9.28 24.47 0.20
N VAL A 186 -8.92 23.86 -0.93
CA VAL A 186 -7.55 23.38 -1.22
C VAL A 186 -6.65 24.41 -1.92
N SER A 187 -7.24 25.27 -2.74
CA SER A 187 -6.48 26.25 -3.56
C SER A 187 -5.95 27.52 -2.88
N PRO A 188 -6.39 27.98 -1.67
CA PRO A 188 -5.87 29.20 -1.06
C PRO A 188 -4.33 29.25 -0.87
N PRO A 189 -3.65 28.17 -0.44
CA PRO A 189 -2.19 28.13 -0.36
C PRO A 189 -1.49 28.32 -1.72
N MET A 190 -2.15 27.97 -2.83
CA MET A 190 -1.62 28.11 -4.19
C MET A 190 -1.84 29.50 -4.77
N LEU A 191 -3.06 30.03 -4.61
CA LEU A 191 -3.55 31.17 -5.37
C LEU A 191 -3.59 32.46 -4.54
N LEU A 192 -3.82 32.37 -3.24
CA LEU A 192 -4.12 33.54 -2.40
C LEU A 192 -2.89 34.04 -1.61
N TYR A 193 -2.03 33.12 -1.17
CA TYR A 193 -0.82 33.45 -0.38
C TYR A 193 0.47 33.52 -1.22
N LYS A 194 0.35 33.55 -2.55
CA LYS A 194 1.50 33.61 -3.46
C LYS A 194 2.08 35.03 -3.53
N ASP A 195 3.01 35.35 -2.64
CA ASP A 195 3.80 36.57 -2.75
C ASP A 195 4.85 36.43 -3.86
N LYS A 196 4.75 37.28 -4.89
CA LYS A 196 5.69 37.29 -6.03
C LYS A 196 7.12 37.74 -5.64
N THR A 197 7.30 38.35 -4.48
CA THR A 197 8.54 39.06 -4.09
C THR A 197 9.37 38.34 -3.02
N ARG A 198 8.83 37.33 -2.32
CA ARG A 198 9.56 36.54 -1.32
C ARG A 198 9.33 35.05 -1.56
N MET A 199 10.42 34.28 -1.66
CA MET A 199 10.42 32.80 -1.73
C MET A 199 9.77 32.10 -0.52
N SER A 200 9.25 32.82 0.47
CA SER A 200 8.58 32.23 1.63
C SER A 200 7.51 33.19 2.16
N SER A 201 6.27 32.99 1.70
CA SER A 201 5.10 33.46 2.43
C SER A 201 4.95 32.57 3.67
N LYS A 202 5.23 33.11 4.86
CA LYS A 202 5.07 32.37 6.12
C LYS A 202 3.66 32.62 6.65
N MET A 203 2.73 31.77 6.23
CA MET A 203 1.41 31.68 6.84
C MET A 203 1.55 31.40 8.35
N ARG A 204 0.77 32.09 9.20
CA ARG A 204 0.85 31.88 10.65
C ARG A 204 0.38 30.46 10.99
N PRO A 205 0.92 29.79 12.03
CA PRO A 205 0.51 28.43 12.39
C PRO A 205 -1.00 28.26 12.59
N TRP A 206 -1.66 29.21 13.26
CA TRP A 206 -3.12 29.22 13.43
C TRP A 206 -3.90 29.23 12.10
N GLN A 207 -3.42 29.99 11.11
CA GLN A 207 -4.03 29.99 9.76
C GLN A 207 -3.83 28.63 9.08
N GLY A 208 -2.67 27.97 9.29
CA GLY A 208 -2.40 26.59 8.92
C GLY A 208 -3.46 25.62 9.41
N TYR A 209 -3.70 25.63 10.72
CA TYR A 209 -4.71 24.79 11.35
C TYR A 209 -6.12 25.12 10.87
N ALA A 210 -6.48 26.40 10.75
CA ALA A 210 -7.80 26.81 10.25
C ALA A 210 -8.05 26.31 8.81
N HIS A 211 -7.06 26.43 7.92
CA HIS A 211 -7.18 25.90 6.55
C HIS A 211 -7.27 24.38 6.54
N ALA A 212 -6.50 23.67 7.37
CA ALA A 212 -6.63 22.21 7.50
C ALA A 212 -8.01 21.80 8.01
N SER A 213 -8.59 22.53 8.97
CA SER A 213 -9.96 22.29 9.45
C SER A 213 -11.01 22.52 8.35
N VAL A 214 -10.88 23.58 7.56
CA VAL A 214 -11.76 23.85 6.42
C VAL A 214 -11.65 22.75 5.36
N VAL A 215 -10.44 22.27 5.07
CA VAL A 215 -10.22 21.13 4.17
C VAL A 215 -10.91 19.87 4.71
N ALA A 216 -10.72 19.53 5.99
CA ALA A 216 -11.35 18.37 6.60
C ALA A 216 -12.89 18.43 6.52
N LEU A 217 -13.49 19.58 6.84
CA LEU A 217 -14.93 19.80 6.72
C LEU A 217 -15.42 19.72 5.27
N SER A 218 -14.65 20.27 4.32
CA SER A 218 -15.00 20.21 2.90
C SER A 218 -15.02 18.78 2.39
N VAL A 219 -14.00 17.97 2.69
CA VAL A 219 -13.94 16.55 2.28
C VAL A 219 -15.07 15.76 2.94
N TRP A 220 -15.37 16.04 4.22
CA TRP A 220 -16.51 15.42 4.91
C TRP A 220 -17.86 15.74 4.26
N PHE A 221 -18.02 16.95 3.73
CA PHE A 221 -19.18 17.32 2.93
C PHE A 221 -19.20 16.60 1.57
N CYS A 222 -18.03 16.32 0.99
CA CYS A 222 -17.89 15.57 -0.27
C CYS A 222 -18.16 14.06 -0.15
N ARG A 223 -18.39 13.52 1.05
CA ARG A 223 -18.48 12.06 1.29
C ARG A 223 -19.49 11.33 0.40
N GLU A 224 -20.61 11.96 0.06
CA GLU A 224 -21.65 11.36 -0.78
C GLU A 224 -21.18 11.22 -2.22
N THR A 225 -20.51 12.24 -2.76
CA THR A 225 -19.90 12.16 -4.10
C THR A 225 -18.73 11.17 -4.14
N ILE A 226 -17.97 11.03 -3.04
CA ILE A 226 -16.92 10.03 -2.92
C ILE A 226 -17.54 8.62 -2.93
N PHE A 227 -18.64 8.43 -2.21
CA PHE A 227 -19.39 7.17 -2.21
C PHE A 227 -19.87 6.79 -3.62
N GLU A 228 -20.51 7.72 -4.33
CA GLU A 228 -20.99 7.50 -5.70
C GLU A 228 -19.84 7.21 -6.67
N ALA A 229 -18.72 7.95 -6.57
CA ALA A 229 -17.54 7.71 -7.39
C ALA A 229 -16.96 6.32 -7.17
N LEU A 230 -16.89 5.88 -5.91
CA LEU A 230 -16.38 4.55 -5.55
C LEU A 230 -17.32 3.43 -5.98
N GLN A 231 -18.63 3.66 -5.87
CA GLN A 231 -19.65 2.74 -6.36
C GLN A 231 -19.59 2.60 -7.88
N TRP A 232 -19.40 3.72 -8.60
CA TRP A 232 -19.22 3.71 -10.06
C TRP A 232 -17.95 2.94 -10.46
N TRP A 233 -16.85 3.11 -9.72
CA TRP A 233 -15.59 2.41 -10.00
C TRP A 233 -15.63 0.91 -9.70
N HIS A 234 -16.18 0.50 -8.55
CA HIS A 234 -16.19 -0.91 -8.13
C HIS A 234 -17.41 -1.70 -8.62
N GLY A 235 -18.45 -1.02 -9.10
CA GLY A 235 -19.73 -1.64 -9.48
C GLY A 235 -20.53 -2.22 -8.30
N LYS A 236 -20.07 -2.06 -7.06
CA LYS A 236 -20.71 -2.52 -5.82
C LYS A 236 -20.72 -1.40 -4.78
N SER A 237 -21.66 -1.45 -3.83
CA SER A 237 -21.71 -0.46 -2.75
C SER A 237 -20.44 -0.55 -1.87
N PRO A 238 -19.71 0.57 -1.69
CA PRO A 238 -18.46 0.54 -0.93
C PRO A 238 -18.70 0.35 0.58
N SER A 239 -17.78 -0.35 1.22
CA SER A 239 -17.77 -0.54 2.68
C SER A 239 -17.52 0.77 3.42
N ASP A 240 -18.01 0.88 4.66
CA ASP A 240 -17.85 2.07 5.49
C ASP A 240 -16.38 2.44 5.75
N GLY A 241 -15.57 1.43 6.03
CA GLY A 241 -14.14 1.58 6.22
C GLY A 241 -13.45 2.14 4.97
N LEU A 242 -13.87 1.68 3.78
CA LEU A 242 -13.31 2.16 2.52
C LEU A 242 -13.70 3.63 2.25
N VAL A 243 -14.97 4.01 2.46
CA VAL A 243 -15.41 5.41 2.33
C VAL A 243 -14.66 6.33 3.31
N LEU A 244 -14.52 5.90 4.57
CA LEU A 244 -13.76 6.65 5.58
C LEU A 244 -12.29 6.79 5.19
N GLY A 245 -11.70 5.71 4.72
CA GLY A 245 -10.33 5.66 4.25
C GLY A 245 -10.08 6.66 3.13
N PHE A 246 -10.93 6.68 2.10
CA PHE A 246 -10.85 7.68 1.03
C PHE A 246 -11.03 9.11 1.54
N CYS A 247 -11.96 9.36 2.46
CA CYS A 247 -12.10 10.68 3.08
C CYS A 247 -10.79 11.11 3.78
N ILE A 248 -10.19 10.23 4.58
CA ILE A 248 -8.96 10.52 5.31
C ILE A 248 -7.79 10.75 4.34
N VAL A 249 -7.59 9.87 3.35
CA VAL A 249 -6.52 10.04 2.35
C VAL A 249 -6.68 11.37 1.61
N LEU A 250 -7.90 11.69 1.16
CA LEU A 250 -8.18 12.93 0.45
C LEU A 250 -7.92 14.16 1.33
N THR A 251 -8.27 14.14 2.62
CA THR A 251 -7.90 15.22 3.55
C THR A 251 -6.38 15.39 3.68
N GLY A 252 -5.63 14.30 3.77
CA GLY A 252 -4.17 14.31 3.84
C GLY A 252 -3.54 14.88 2.56
N LEU A 253 -3.98 14.42 1.40
CA LEU A 253 -3.53 14.90 0.08
C LEU A 253 -3.87 16.38 -0.14
N ALA A 254 -5.08 16.79 0.23
CA ALA A 254 -5.53 18.17 0.16
C ALA A 254 -4.74 19.12 1.06
N CYS A 255 -4.15 18.62 2.16
CA CYS A 255 -3.29 19.40 3.05
C CYS A 255 -1.81 19.47 2.59
N LEU A 256 -1.40 18.70 1.59
CA LEU A 256 -0.01 18.69 1.10
C LEU A 256 0.51 20.07 0.65
N PRO A 257 -0.24 20.88 -0.13
CA PRO A 257 0.24 22.20 -0.55
C PRO A 257 0.52 23.15 0.61
N ILE A 258 -0.23 23.02 1.72
CA ILE A 258 -0.03 23.82 2.94
C ILE A 258 1.35 23.52 3.53
N VAL A 259 1.65 22.24 3.74
CA VAL A 259 2.91 21.83 4.39
C VAL A 259 4.11 21.94 3.45
N ALA A 260 3.95 21.59 2.16
CA ALA A 260 5.03 21.64 1.19
C ALA A 260 5.56 23.06 0.95
N LEU A 261 4.68 24.07 0.95
CA LEU A 261 5.07 25.44 0.61
C LEU A 261 5.24 26.37 1.81
N HIS A 262 4.40 26.24 2.84
CA HIS A 262 4.41 27.18 3.96
C HIS A 262 5.12 26.61 5.20
N PHE A 263 5.08 25.29 5.40
CA PHE A 263 5.65 24.62 6.58
C PHE A 263 6.74 23.58 6.25
N SER A 264 7.48 23.78 5.16
CA SER A 264 8.53 22.84 4.70
C SER A 264 9.64 22.62 5.73
N HIS A 265 9.89 23.64 6.57
CA HIS A 265 10.86 23.62 7.66
C HIS A 265 10.40 22.79 8.88
N VAL A 266 9.10 22.55 9.03
CA VAL A 266 8.52 21.90 10.21
C VAL A 266 8.41 20.40 9.95
N LEU A 267 9.39 19.65 10.48
CA LEU A 267 9.46 18.20 10.27
C LEU A 267 8.26 17.46 10.89
N SER A 268 7.70 17.96 11.99
CA SER A 268 6.50 17.38 12.62
C SER A 268 5.27 17.47 11.70
N ALA A 269 5.11 18.55 10.93
CA ALA A 269 4.01 18.70 9.98
C ALA A 269 4.11 17.69 8.83
N LYS A 270 5.32 17.47 8.30
CA LYS A 270 5.59 16.44 7.29
C LYS A 270 5.25 15.04 7.81
N ARG A 271 5.69 14.72 9.03
CA ARG A 271 5.39 13.43 9.68
C ARG A 271 3.90 13.24 9.93
N CYS A 272 3.20 14.28 10.39
CA CYS A 272 1.76 14.23 10.62
C CYS A 272 0.99 13.94 9.34
N ILE A 273 1.33 14.57 8.21
CA ILE A 273 0.70 14.25 6.92
C ILE A 273 0.97 12.81 6.51
N VAL A 274 2.21 12.32 6.65
CA VAL A 274 2.54 10.92 6.33
C VAL A 274 1.69 9.97 7.17
N LEU A 275 1.50 10.26 8.47
CA LEU A 275 0.62 9.47 9.33
C LEU A 275 -0.84 9.54 8.89
N VAL A 276 -1.39 10.73 8.57
CA VAL A 276 -2.78 10.88 8.10
C VAL A 276 -3.02 10.18 6.76
N VAL A 277 -2.07 10.23 5.83
CA VAL A 277 -2.20 9.50 4.56
C VAL A 277 -2.13 7.99 4.81
N ALA A 278 -1.21 7.55 5.68
CA ALA A 278 -1.10 6.14 6.05
C ALA A 278 -2.34 5.61 6.78
N THR A 279 -2.96 6.39 7.69
CA THR A 279 -4.23 6.01 8.33
C THR A 279 -5.30 5.78 7.27
N GLY A 280 -5.45 6.70 6.32
CA GLY A 280 -6.43 6.55 5.25
C GLY A 280 -6.17 5.32 4.37
N VAL A 281 -4.91 5.06 3.99
CA VAL A 281 -4.55 3.88 3.20
C VAL A 281 -4.82 2.58 3.96
N LEU A 282 -4.54 2.52 5.27
CA LEU A 282 -4.87 1.35 6.09
C LEU A 282 -6.36 1.09 6.15
N PHE A 283 -7.19 2.13 6.24
CA PHE A 283 -8.64 1.99 6.18
C PHE A 283 -9.14 1.47 4.83
N ILE A 284 -8.50 1.88 3.72
CA ILE A 284 -8.82 1.37 2.38
C ILE A 284 -8.45 -0.11 2.25
N LEU A 285 -7.27 -0.52 2.75
CA LEU A 285 -6.77 -1.90 2.64
C LEU A 285 -7.52 -2.87 3.56
N MET A 286 -7.71 -2.49 4.83
CA MET A 286 -8.29 -3.38 5.85
C MET A 286 -9.82 -3.32 5.89
N GLN A 287 -10.43 -2.26 5.33
CA GLN A 287 -11.87 -2.02 5.29
C GLN A 287 -12.56 -2.34 6.63
N PRO A 288 -12.12 -1.73 7.76
CA PRO A 288 -12.62 -2.11 9.07
C PRO A 288 -14.14 -1.84 9.13
N PRO A 289 -14.94 -2.81 9.60
CA PRO A 289 -16.36 -2.56 9.84
C PRO A 289 -16.53 -1.47 10.91
N ILE A 290 -17.24 -0.40 10.54
CA ILE A 290 -17.49 0.73 11.44
C ILE A 290 -18.66 0.37 12.37
N PRO A 291 -18.55 0.58 13.69
CA PRO A 291 -19.65 0.34 14.62
C PRO A 291 -20.91 1.11 14.20
N MET A 292 -22.09 0.51 14.35
CA MET A 292 -23.38 1.13 14.00
C MET A 292 -23.64 2.49 14.69
N ALA A 293 -22.97 2.80 15.80
CA ALA A 293 -23.05 4.12 16.42
C ALA A 293 -22.30 5.22 15.62
N TRP A 294 -21.31 4.81 14.82
CA TRP A 294 -20.44 5.65 14.00
C TRP A 294 -20.74 5.50 12.50
N THR A 295 -21.70 4.65 12.13
CA THR A 295 -22.09 4.49 10.74
C THR A 295 -22.70 5.78 10.21
N TYR A 296 -22.41 6.04 8.94
CA TYR A 296 -22.75 7.28 8.27
C TYR A 296 -24.26 7.48 8.23
N ARG A 297 -24.76 8.51 8.91
CA ARG A 297 -26.15 9.00 8.80
C ARG A 297 -26.37 9.76 7.49
N SER A 298 -26.09 9.14 6.35
CA SER A 298 -26.62 9.59 5.06
C SER A 298 -27.69 8.60 4.61
N GLU A 299 -28.89 9.11 4.35
CA GLU A 299 -30.03 8.30 3.90
C GLU A 299 -29.72 7.58 2.58
N MET A 300 -28.92 8.21 1.70
CA MET A 300 -28.48 7.63 0.43
C MET A 300 -27.59 6.39 0.63
N ILE A 301 -26.61 6.49 1.54
CA ILE A 301 -25.69 5.39 1.84
C ILE A 301 -26.42 4.24 2.54
N LYS A 302 -27.39 4.57 3.40
CA LYS A 302 -28.23 3.57 4.08
C LYS A 302 -29.11 2.81 3.08
N ALA A 303 -29.77 3.53 2.16
CA ALA A 303 -30.61 2.94 1.13
C ALA A 303 -29.83 2.02 0.17
N ALA A 304 -28.58 2.37 -0.16
CA ALA A 304 -27.72 1.56 -1.04
C ALA A 304 -27.19 0.26 -0.39
N ARG A 305 -27.29 0.11 0.93
CA ARG A 305 -26.78 -1.08 1.65
C ARG A 305 -27.87 -1.98 2.21
N GLN A 306 -28.97 -1.38 2.62
CA GLN A 306 -30.13 -2.12 3.11
C GLN A 306 -31.12 -2.27 1.97
N SER A 307 -30.67 -2.88 0.86
CA SER A 307 -31.63 -3.38 -0.10
C SER A 307 -32.47 -4.43 0.63
N SER A 308 -33.80 -4.33 0.55
CA SER A 308 -34.73 -5.29 1.16
C SER A 308 -34.45 -6.73 0.68
N ASP A 309 -33.83 -6.84 -0.49
CA ASP A 309 -33.56 -8.09 -1.19
C ASP A 309 -32.34 -8.80 -0.60
N ASP A 310 -31.28 -8.10 -0.20
CA ASP A 310 -30.09 -8.75 0.38
C ASP A 310 -30.39 -9.42 1.73
N ILE A 311 -31.21 -8.78 2.58
CA ILE A 311 -31.60 -9.32 3.89
C ILE A 311 -32.55 -10.52 3.73
N SER A 312 -33.42 -10.49 2.71
CA SER A 312 -34.35 -11.59 2.44
C SER A 312 -33.71 -12.79 1.73
N ILE A 313 -32.68 -12.57 0.90
CA ILE A 313 -31.97 -13.63 0.17
C ILE A 313 -30.89 -14.30 1.04
N TYR A 314 -30.08 -13.52 1.77
CA TYR A 314 -28.90 -14.04 2.48
C TYR A 314 -29.06 -14.13 4.01
N GLY A 315 -30.18 -13.66 4.56
CA GLY A 315 -30.43 -13.64 6.00
C GLY A 315 -29.51 -12.69 6.78
N PHE A 316 -29.62 -12.72 8.12
CA PHE A 316 -28.71 -11.96 8.98
C PHE A 316 -27.33 -12.61 8.97
N ILE A 317 -26.38 -11.99 8.25
CA ILE A 317 -24.96 -12.37 8.30
C ILE A 317 -24.47 -12.15 9.74
N ALA A 318 -24.00 -13.23 10.38
CA ALA A 318 -23.44 -13.18 11.73
C ALA A 318 -22.35 -12.10 11.82
N SER A 319 -22.50 -11.18 12.77
CA SER A 319 -21.59 -10.06 12.94
C SER A 319 -20.21 -10.56 13.39
N LYS A 320 -19.22 -10.53 12.49
CA LYS A 320 -17.82 -10.71 12.88
C LYS A 320 -17.43 -9.63 13.90
N PRO A 321 -16.64 -9.96 14.93
CA PRO A 321 -16.16 -8.96 15.89
C PRO A 321 -15.33 -7.90 15.16
N THR A 322 -15.72 -6.63 15.29
CA THR A 322 -15.13 -5.53 14.50
C THR A 322 -13.81 -5.04 15.09
N TRP A 323 -13.65 -5.11 16.42
CA TRP A 323 -12.54 -4.56 17.19
C TRP A 323 -11.12 -5.08 16.84
N PRO A 324 -10.88 -6.33 16.37
CA PRO A 324 -9.52 -6.80 16.10
C PRO A 324 -8.86 -6.01 14.95
N SER A 325 -9.62 -5.70 13.90
CA SER A 325 -9.13 -4.90 12.77
C SER A 325 -8.68 -3.49 13.19
N TRP A 326 -9.39 -2.88 14.15
CA TRP A 326 -9.04 -1.58 14.71
C TRP A 326 -7.75 -1.62 15.53
N LEU A 327 -7.54 -2.70 16.30
CA LEU A 327 -6.27 -2.90 17.02
C LEU A 327 -5.10 -3.04 16.07
N LEU A 328 -5.26 -3.77 14.96
CA LEU A 328 -4.20 -3.92 13.94
C LEU A 328 -3.86 -2.57 13.31
N ILE A 329 -4.87 -1.77 12.92
CA ILE A 329 -4.65 -0.44 12.37
C ILE A 329 -3.89 0.44 13.38
N PHE A 330 -4.30 0.44 14.64
CA PHE A 330 -3.62 1.18 15.70
C PHE A 330 -2.16 0.73 15.86
N ALA A 331 -1.91 -0.57 15.83
CA ALA A 331 -0.59 -1.18 15.93
C ALA A 331 0.35 -0.72 14.79
N ILE A 332 -0.12 -0.76 13.53
CA ILE A 332 0.65 -0.29 12.37
C ILE A 332 0.89 1.23 12.41
N LEU A 333 -0.06 2.01 12.90
CA LEU A 333 0.12 3.46 13.05
C LEU A 333 1.12 3.80 14.14
N LEU A 334 1.11 3.07 15.25
CA LEU A 334 2.08 3.18 16.32
C LEU A 334 3.50 2.87 15.79
N THR A 335 3.64 1.85 14.94
CA THR A 335 4.94 1.51 14.33
C THR A 335 5.41 2.55 13.34
N LEU A 336 4.52 3.09 12.51
CA LEU A 336 4.87 4.17 11.60
C LEU A 336 5.25 5.44 12.37
N ALA A 337 4.55 5.75 13.47
CA ALA A 337 4.86 6.87 14.35
C ALA A 337 6.21 6.72 15.06
N SER A 338 6.60 5.49 15.40
CA SER A 338 7.91 5.20 16.01
C SER A 338 9.05 5.34 15.00
N VAL A 339 8.91 4.76 13.80
CA VAL A 339 9.91 4.83 12.73
C VAL A 339 10.10 6.27 12.24
N THR A 340 9.01 7.03 12.11
CA THR A 340 9.08 8.46 11.77
C THR A 340 9.60 9.33 12.92
N SER A 341 9.92 8.75 14.09
CA SER A 341 10.38 9.41 15.31
C SER A 341 9.44 10.51 15.82
N PHE A 342 8.15 10.37 15.55
CA PHE A 342 7.12 11.14 16.25
C PHE A 342 7.11 10.76 17.74
N ILE A 343 7.32 9.47 18.02
CA ILE A 343 7.49 8.93 19.36
C ILE A 343 9.00 8.64 19.60
N PRO A 344 9.63 9.15 20.67
CA PRO A 344 11.07 9.01 20.91
C PRO A 344 11.48 7.62 21.45
N ILE A 345 11.14 6.54 20.74
CA ILE A 345 11.44 5.14 21.14
C ILE A 345 12.94 4.83 21.15
N LYS A 346 13.72 5.60 20.39
CA LYS A 346 15.18 5.44 20.31
C LYS A 346 15.89 5.75 21.63
N TYR A 347 15.35 6.67 22.43
CA TYR A 347 16.05 7.21 23.61
C TYR A 347 15.61 6.57 24.93
N ILE A 348 14.38 6.07 25.02
CA ILE A 348 13.79 5.55 26.26
C ILE A 348 13.56 4.04 26.13
N VAL A 349 14.28 3.24 26.91
CA VAL A 349 14.23 1.77 26.86
C VAL A 349 12.89 1.23 27.39
N GLU A 350 12.35 1.82 28.47
CA GLU A 350 11.06 1.42 29.04
C GLU A 350 9.90 1.61 28.04
N LEU A 351 9.90 2.74 27.34
CA LEU A 351 8.92 3.04 26.31
C LEU A 351 9.05 2.08 25.12
N ARG A 352 10.27 1.66 24.78
CA ARG A 352 10.52 0.63 23.75
C ARG A 352 9.99 -0.74 24.17
N ALA A 353 10.23 -1.15 25.42
CA ALA A 353 9.71 -2.41 25.94
C ALA A 353 8.17 -2.42 25.95
N PHE A 354 7.56 -1.35 26.47
CA PHE A 354 6.11 -1.18 26.47
C PHE A 354 5.54 -1.22 25.04
N TYR A 355 6.15 -0.50 24.11
CA TYR A 355 5.79 -0.51 22.69
C TYR A 355 5.87 -1.91 22.08
N SER A 356 6.97 -2.64 22.30
CA SER A 356 7.13 -3.98 21.73
C SER A 356 6.10 -4.97 22.27
N ILE A 357 5.79 -4.90 23.58
CA ILE A 357 4.78 -5.76 24.21
C ILE A 357 3.39 -5.39 23.68
N ALA A 358 3.05 -4.11 23.64
CA ALA A 358 1.76 -3.64 23.13
C ALA A 358 1.53 -4.05 21.66
N MET A 359 2.57 -3.95 20.83
CA MET A 359 2.53 -4.39 19.42
C MET A 359 2.29 -5.91 19.32
N GLY A 360 3.00 -6.71 20.11
CA GLY A 360 2.86 -8.16 20.12
C GLY A 360 1.49 -8.62 20.59
N ILE A 361 0.93 -7.97 21.62
CA ILE A 361 -0.43 -8.22 22.10
C ILE A 361 -1.43 -7.89 20.99
N ALA A 362 -1.34 -6.71 20.37
CA ALA A 362 -2.27 -6.29 19.32
C ALA A 362 -2.27 -7.25 18.12
N LEU A 363 -1.09 -7.66 17.64
CA LEU A 363 -0.95 -8.63 16.56
C LEU A 363 -1.44 -10.02 16.95
N GLY A 364 -1.06 -10.50 18.13
CA GLY A 364 -1.47 -11.81 18.63
C GLY A 364 -2.97 -11.92 18.81
N VAL A 365 -3.60 -10.87 19.35
CA VAL A 365 -5.05 -10.80 19.51
C VAL A 365 -5.76 -10.73 18.15
N TYR A 366 -5.23 -9.97 17.20
CA TYR A 366 -5.77 -9.93 15.83
C TYR A 366 -5.73 -11.31 15.16
N ILE A 367 -4.57 -11.98 15.18
CA ILE A 367 -4.40 -13.32 14.58
C ILE A 367 -5.32 -14.34 15.26
N SER A 368 -5.41 -14.28 16.58
CA SER A 368 -6.27 -15.17 17.37
C SER A 368 -7.75 -14.99 17.06
N ALA A 369 -8.20 -13.73 16.92
CA ALA A 369 -9.61 -13.41 16.67
C ALA A 369 -10.04 -13.62 15.21
N GLU A 370 -9.14 -13.48 14.23
CA GLU A 370 -9.49 -13.68 12.81
C GLU A 370 -9.36 -15.16 12.39
N TYR A 371 -8.33 -15.86 12.87
CA TYR A 371 -8.01 -17.21 12.38
C TYR A 371 -8.34 -18.34 13.37
N PHE A 372 -8.47 -18.05 14.68
CA PHE A 372 -8.59 -19.09 15.71
C PHE A 372 -9.79 -18.90 16.66
N LEU A 373 -10.97 -18.49 16.16
CA LEU A 373 -12.15 -18.07 16.95
C LEU A 373 -12.61 -19.00 18.11
N GLN A 374 -12.27 -20.29 18.09
CA GLN A 374 -12.94 -21.31 18.92
C GLN A 374 -12.09 -21.93 20.03
N ALA A 375 -10.84 -21.47 20.26
CA ALA A 375 -9.94 -22.05 21.27
C ALA A 375 -9.25 -20.99 22.16
N ALA A 376 -9.85 -20.70 23.33
CA ALA A 376 -9.35 -19.68 24.26
C ALA A 376 -7.93 -19.95 24.79
N VAL A 377 -7.57 -21.22 25.02
CA VAL A 377 -6.22 -21.60 25.48
C VAL A 377 -5.17 -21.34 24.39
N LEU A 378 -5.53 -21.56 23.12
CA LEU A 378 -4.64 -21.30 21.99
C LEU A 378 -4.37 -19.80 21.81
N HIS A 379 -5.37 -18.94 22.08
CA HIS A 379 -5.22 -17.49 22.03
C HIS A 379 -4.09 -17.00 22.93
N VAL A 380 -4.00 -17.53 24.15
CA VAL A 380 -2.95 -17.15 25.11
C VAL A 380 -1.57 -17.47 24.54
N PHE A 381 -1.39 -18.68 24.01
CA PHE A 381 -0.08 -19.06 23.47
C PHE A 381 0.29 -18.31 22.19
N VAL A 382 -0.65 -18.07 21.28
CA VAL A 382 -0.43 -17.26 20.07
C VAL A 382 -0.05 -15.83 20.46
N VAL A 383 -0.74 -15.23 21.44
CA VAL A 383 -0.41 -13.90 21.96
C VAL A 383 1.00 -13.88 22.57
N VAL A 384 1.35 -14.87 23.38
CA VAL A 384 2.71 -14.97 23.97
C VAL A 384 3.77 -15.11 22.87
N ALA A 385 3.54 -15.96 21.86
CA ALA A 385 4.48 -16.13 20.74
C ALA A 385 4.66 -14.82 19.95
N MET A 386 3.58 -14.08 19.69
CA MET A 386 3.65 -12.78 19.01
C MET A 386 4.33 -11.70 19.85
N VAL A 387 4.17 -11.72 21.18
CA VAL A 387 4.91 -10.83 22.11
C VAL A 387 6.39 -11.17 22.14
N CYS A 388 6.77 -12.45 22.22
CA CYS A 388 8.16 -12.86 22.15
C CYS A 388 8.79 -12.42 20.81
N THR A 389 8.06 -12.58 19.72
CA THR A 389 8.50 -12.17 18.37
C THR A 389 8.67 -10.65 18.29
N SER A 390 7.69 -9.86 18.72
CA SER A 390 7.77 -8.39 18.65
C SER A 390 8.86 -7.81 19.55
N VAL A 391 9.05 -8.36 20.75
CA VAL A 391 10.16 -8.00 21.64
C VAL A 391 11.48 -8.36 20.97
N PHE A 392 11.57 -9.55 20.35
CA PHE A 392 12.80 -9.95 19.67
C PHE A 392 13.19 -8.95 18.58
N VAL A 393 12.28 -8.68 17.65
CA VAL A 393 12.45 -7.79 16.49
C VAL A 393 12.77 -6.35 16.88
N VAL A 394 12.06 -5.79 17.87
CA VAL A 394 12.29 -4.39 18.26
C VAL A 394 13.66 -4.20 18.94
N PHE A 395 14.10 -5.18 19.71
CA PHE A 395 15.39 -5.12 20.42
C PHE A 395 16.59 -5.59 19.59
N THR A 396 16.39 -6.31 18.49
CA THR A 396 17.41 -6.55 17.46
C THR A 396 17.69 -5.27 16.66
N HIS A 397 16.66 -4.61 16.13
CA HIS A 397 16.84 -3.38 15.33
C HIS A 397 17.32 -2.19 16.17
N ILE A 398 16.95 -2.11 17.46
CA ILE A 398 17.44 -1.05 18.36
C ILE A 398 18.00 -1.71 19.63
N PRO A 399 19.31 -2.02 19.68
CA PRO A 399 19.91 -2.72 20.81
C PRO A 399 19.90 -1.86 22.09
N SER A 400 19.91 -2.55 23.24
CA SER A 400 20.03 -2.00 24.58
C SER A 400 21.09 -2.76 25.37
N ALA A 401 21.67 -2.16 26.42
CA ALA A 401 22.68 -2.82 27.25
C ALA A 401 22.16 -4.10 27.93
N SER A 402 20.84 -4.23 28.16
CA SER A 402 20.21 -5.43 28.72
C SER A 402 19.74 -6.43 27.65
N SER A 403 19.61 -6.03 26.39
CA SER A 403 19.03 -6.89 25.35
C SER A 403 19.96 -8.03 24.96
N THR A 404 21.27 -7.81 24.95
CA THR A 404 22.27 -8.83 24.54
C THR A 404 22.26 -10.09 25.40
N LYS A 405 21.82 -10.00 26.66
CA LYS A 405 21.69 -11.16 27.56
C LYS A 405 20.33 -11.84 27.50
N LEU A 406 19.24 -11.08 27.39
CA LEU A 406 17.87 -11.59 27.46
C LEU A 406 17.36 -12.16 26.13
N LEU A 407 17.84 -11.61 25.01
CA LEU A 407 17.30 -11.88 23.68
C LEU A 407 17.46 -13.35 23.22
N PRO A 408 18.59 -14.05 23.48
CA PRO A 408 18.68 -15.49 23.23
C PRO A 408 17.68 -16.33 24.02
N TRP A 409 17.39 -15.94 25.27
CA TRP A 409 16.40 -16.61 26.12
C TRP A 409 14.97 -16.38 25.61
N VAL A 410 14.66 -15.18 25.13
CA VAL A 410 13.37 -14.88 24.48
C VAL A 410 13.18 -15.74 23.23
N PHE A 411 14.22 -15.89 22.40
CA PHE A 411 14.18 -16.77 21.23
C PHE A 411 14.04 -18.24 21.62
N ALA A 412 14.78 -18.72 22.62
CA ALA A 412 14.64 -20.09 23.11
C ALA A 412 13.22 -20.36 23.62
N SER A 413 12.59 -19.40 24.31
CA SER A 413 11.20 -19.50 24.74
C SER A 413 10.24 -19.57 23.55
N LEU A 414 10.47 -18.79 22.48
CA LEU A 414 9.67 -18.85 21.25
C LEU A 414 9.78 -20.22 20.57
N VAL A 415 10.98 -20.77 20.47
CA VAL A 415 11.21 -22.12 19.91
C VAL A 415 10.55 -23.20 20.76
N ALA A 416 10.57 -23.07 22.09
CA ALA A 416 9.90 -24.01 22.99
C ALA A 416 8.35 -23.93 22.92
N LEU A 417 7.80 -22.75 22.63
CA LEU A 417 6.35 -22.57 22.47
C LEU A 417 5.79 -23.27 21.22
N PHE A 418 6.60 -23.42 20.17
CA PHE A 418 6.18 -24.07 18.92
C PHE A 418 5.64 -25.51 19.10
N PRO A 419 6.41 -26.48 19.61
CA PRO A 419 5.90 -27.85 19.80
C PRO A 419 4.76 -27.92 20.82
N VAL A 420 4.78 -27.07 21.86
CA VAL A 420 3.72 -27.01 22.87
C VAL A 420 2.40 -26.57 22.25
N THR A 421 2.41 -25.53 21.43
CA THR A 421 1.21 -25.03 20.74
C THR A 421 0.65 -26.04 19.74
N TYR A 422 1.53 -26.69 18.97
CA TYR A 422 1.14 -27.70 17.99
C TYR A 422 0.48 -28.94 18.64
N LEU A 423 1.03 -29.44 19.76
CA LEU A 423 0.49 -30.62 20.45
C LEU A 423 -0.82 -30.31 21.20
N LEU A 424 -0.89 -29.15 21.85
CA LEU A 424 -2.02 -28.76 22.68
C LEU A 424 -3.27 -28.47 21.85
N GLU A 425 -3.12 -27.89 20.65
CA GLU A 425 -4.20 -27.76 19.68
C GLU A 425 -4.80 -29.13 19.31
N GLY A 426 -3.96 -30.15 19.21
CA GLY A 426 -4.38 -31.52 18.99
C GLY A 426 -5.23 -32.09 20.12
N GLN A 427 -4.76 -31.97 21.36
CA GLN A 427 -5.42 -32.61 22.50
C GLN A 427 -6.72 -31.92 22.90
N VAL A 428 -6.76 -30.58 22.89
CA VAL A 428 -7.94 -29.83 23.37
C VAL A 428 -9.16 -30.08 22.48
N ARG A 429 -9.00 -30.21 21.16
CA ARG A 429 -10.14 -30.46 20.26
C ARG A 429 -10.52 -31.94 20.18
N ILE A 430 -9.58 -32.87 20.35
CA ILE A 430 -9.88 -34.30 20.47
C ILE A 430 -10.67 -34.59 21.75
N ASN A 431 -10.32 -33.96 22.87
CA ASN A 431 -11.05 -34.14 24.12
C ASN A 431 -12.46 -33.55 24.08
N SER A 432 -12.70 -32.44 23.36
CA SER A 432 -14.07 -31.94 23.15
C SER A 432 -14.93 -32.86 22.27
N ILE A 433 -14.30 -33.68 21.41
CA ILE A 433 -15.00 -34.67 20.57
C ILE A 433 -15.42 -35.91 21.39
N LEU A 434 -14.61 -36.30 22.38
CA LEU A 434 -14.90 -37.43 23.27
C LEU A 434 -15.91 -37.11 24.39
N GLY A 435 -16.16 -35.83 24.67
CA GLY A 435 -17.09 -35.40 25.73
C GLY A 435 -18.57 -35.34 25.33
N ASP A 436 -18.88 -35.26 24.04
CA ASP A 436 -20.24 -35.00 23.51
C ASP A 436 -20.88 -36.22 22.81
N SER A 437 -20.33 -37.43 22.98
CA SER A 437 -20.72 -38.61 22.21
C SER A 437 -22.05 -39.25 22.65
N VAL A 438 -23.19 -38.68 22.27
CA VAL A 438 -24.49 -39.36 22.21
C VAL A 438 -25.42 -38.72 21.14
N ASP A 439 -25.15 -38.85 19.83
CA ASP A 439 -26.22 -39.05 18.85
C ASP A 439 -25.78 -39.43 17.41
N LEU A 440 -26.65 -40.18 16.72
CA LEU A 440 -26.42 -40.89 15.45
C LEU A 440 -26.36 -40.00 14.18
N GLY A 441 -26.03 -38.72 14.31
CA GLY A 441 -25.85 -37.76 13.20
C GLY A 441 -24.42 -37.17 13.12
N GLU A 442 -23.47 -37.79 13.82
CA GLU A 442 -22.17 -37.21 14.17
C GLU A 442 -21.05 -37.41 13.13
N GLU A 443 -21.15 -38.30 12.14
CA GLU A 443 -20.00 -38.62 11.26
C GLU A 443 -19.55 -37.43 10.38
N ASP A 444 -20.47 -36.71 9.75
CA ASP A 444 -20.16 -35.51 8.96
C ASP A 444 -19.67 -34.34 9.84
N ARG A 445 -20.17 -34.25 11.08
CA ARG A 445 -19.70 -33.27 12.08
C ARG A 445 -18.31 -33.61 12.61
N ARG A 446 -18.02 -34.90 12.83
CA ARG A 446 -16.69 -35.41 13.21
C ARG A 446 -15.69 -35.18 12.08
N PHE A 447 -16.07 -35.44 10.84
CA PHE A 447 -15.21 -35.19 9.68
C PHE A 447 -14.93 -33.69 9.46
N SER A 448 -15.96 -32.84 9.51
CA SER A 448 -15.78 -31.38 9.39
C SER A 448 -14.98 -30.78 10.54
N THR A 449 -15.11 -31.29 11.76
CA THR A 449 -14.30 -30.85 12.91
C THR A 449 -12.86 -31.34 12.83
N LEU A 450 -12.61 -32.57 12.37
CA LEU A 450 -11.25 -33.08 12.10
C LEU A 450 -10.53 -32.28 11.01
N LEU A 451 -11.21 -31.97 9.91
CA LEU A 451 -10.70 -31.07 8.88
C LEU A 451 -10.41 -29.66 9.43
N ALA A 452 -11.25 -29.17 10.35
CA ALA A 452 -11.00 -27.89 11.02
C ALA A 452 -9.82 -27.93 12.01
N VAL A 453 -9.47 -29.09 12.58
CA VAL A 453 -8.24 -29.26 13.40
C VAL A 453 -7.02 -29.25 12.50
N GLU A 454 -7.07 -30.01 11.41
CA GLU A 454 -5.94 -30.12 10.48
C GLU A 454 -5.67 -28.80 9.75
N GLY A 455 -6.73 -28.07 9.38
CA GLY A 455 -6.65 -26.70 8.87
C GLY A 455 -6.04 -25.71 9.88
N ALA A 456 -6.29 -25.89 11.17
CA ALA A 456 -5.76 -25.02 12.22
C ALA A 456 -4.29 -25.34 12.59
N ARG A 457 -3.92 -26.63 12.60
CA ARG A 457 -2.51 -27.06 12.73
C ARG A 457 -1.64 -26.58 11.58
N THR A 458 -2.16 -26.67 10.35
CA THR A 458 -1.45 -26.17 9.16
C THR A 458 -1.35 -24.65 9.16
N SER A 459 -2.36 -23.91 9.62
CA SER A 459 -2.25 -22.45 9.75
C SER A 459 -1.27 -22.04 10.86
N LEU A 460 -1.20 -22.78 11.97
CA LEU A 460 -0.21 -22.56 13.03
C LEU A 460 1.21 -22.84 12.57
N LEU A 461 1.45 -23.93 11.82
CA LEU A 461 2.73 -24.19 11.16
C LEU A 461 3.12 -23.04 10.22
N GLY A 462 2.17 -22.51 9.45
CA GLY A 462 2.38 -21.35 8.58
C GLY A 462 2.78 -20.09 9.34
N LEU A 463 2.12 -19.82 10.48
CA LEU A 463 2.42 -18.68 11.34
C LEU A 463 3.86 -18.76 11.88
N TYR A 464 4.26 -19.88 12.46
CA TYR A 464 5.62 -20.05 12.99
C TYR A 464 6.69 -20.05 11.88
N ALA A 465 6.40 -20.62 10.71
CA ALA A 465 7.29 -20.53 9.55
C ALA A 465 7.55 -19.06 9.16
N ALA A 466 6.51 -18.23 9.12
CA ALA A 466 6.62 -16.81 8.84
C ALA A 466 7.40 -16.04 9.92
N ILE A 467 7.16 -16.35 11.20
CA ILE A 467 7.89 -15.77 12.34
C ILE A 467 9.39 -16.09 12.24
N PHE A 468 9.75 -17.35 12.04
CA PHE A 468 11.16 -17.76 11.93
C PHE A 468 11.82 -17.16 10.68
N MET A 469 11.09 -17.04 9.56
CA MET A 469 11.60 -16.37 8.36
C MET A 469 11.91 -14.88 8.63
N LEU A 470 11.00 -14.19 9.32
CA LEU A 470 11.16 -12.78 9.68
C LEU A 470 12.39 -12.57 10.57
N ILE A 471 12.54 -13.40 11.61
CA ILE A 471 13.70 -13.37 12.52
C ILE A 471 15.01 -13.64 11.77
N ALA A 472 15.03 -14.66 10.89
CA ALA A 472 16.20 -14.98 10.10
C ALA A 472 16.63 -13.84 9.16
N LEU A 473 15.66 -13.21 8.48
CA LEU A 473 15.91 -12.09 7.59
C LEU A 473 16.44 -10.87 8.35
N GLU A 474 15.86 -10.57 9.50
CA GLU A 474 16.27 -9.44 10.32
C GLU A 474 17.69 -9.59 10.84
N ILE A 475 18.02 -10.75 11.41
CA ILE A 475 19.38 -11.04 11.88
C ILE A 475 20.38 -10.90 10.73
N LYS A 476 20.04 -11.41 9.54
CA LYS A 476 20.92 -11.30 8.37
C LYS A 476 21.09 -9.85 7.90
N PHE A 477 20.02 -9.06 7.93
CA PHE A 477 20.07 -7.64 7.59
C PHE A 477 20.97 -6.87 8.55
N GLU A 478 20.83 -7.11 9.86
CA GLU A 478 21.65 -6.44 10.87
C GLU A 478 23.11 -6.93 10.88
N LEU A 479 23.37 -8.21 10.67
CA LEU A 479 24.74 -8.70 10.51
C LEU A 479 25.41 -8.06 9.27
N ALA A 480 24.67 -7.91 8.17
CA ALA A 480 25.17 -7.25 6.97
C ALA A 480 25.40 -5.74 7.18
N SER A 481 24.54 -5.06 7.94
CA SER A 481 24.68 -3.64 8.27
C SER A 481 25.95 -3.40 9.11
N LEU A 482 26.17 -4.23 10.14
CA LEU A 482 27.34 -4.18 11.03
C LEU A 482 28.65 -4.49 10.29
N MET A 483 28.65 -5.49 9.39
CA MET A 483 29.82 -5.81 8.56
C MET A 483 30.20 -4.64 7.63
N ARG A 484 29.19 -3.97 7.05
CA ARG A 484 29.41 -2.79 6.21
C ARG A 484 30.03 -1.64 7.00
N GLU A 485 29.51 -1.35 8.19
CA GLU A 485 30.05 -0.31 9.07
C GLU A 485 31.52 -0.59 9.46
N LYS A 486 31.81 -1.82 9.89
CA LYS A 486 33.17 -2.27 10.22
C LYS A 486 34.14 -2.16 9.03
N SER A 487 33.68 -2.47 7.81
CA SER A 487 34.51 -2.35 6.60
C SER A 487 34.89 -0.89 6.30
N VAL A 488 33.97 0.05 6.54
CA VAL A 488 34.19 1.49 6.34
C VAL A 488 35.14 2.04 7.40
N GLU A 489 34.98 1.66 8.67
CA GLU A 489 35.91 2.05 9.75
C GLU A 489 37.31 1.49 9.53
N SER A 490 37.43 0.23 9.12
CA SER A 490 38.73 -0.40 8.85
C SER A 490 39.44 0.21 7.62
N GLY A 491 38.68 0.64 6.61
CA GLY A 491 39.18 1.40 5.46
C GLY A 491 39.61 2.82 5.81
N GLY A 492 38.94 3.47 6.77
CA GLY A 492 39.26 4.82 7.24
C GLY A 492 40.57 4.91 8.05
N ILE A 493 40.92 3.85 8.78
CA ILE A 493 42.16 3.82 9.60
C ILE A 493 43.41 3.57 8.73
N ARG A 494 43.27 2.89 7.57
CA ARG A 494 44.40 2.65 6.66
C ARG A 494 44.79 3.86 5.80
N HIS A 495 43.94 4.88 5.70
CA HIS A 495 44.24 6.07 4.89
C HIS A 495 44.89 7.23 5.66
N SER A 496 45.08 7.12 6.99
CA SER A 496 45.68 8.18 7.82
C SER A 496 47.13 7.92 8.26
N GLN A 497 47.79 6.87 7.75
CA GLN A 497 49.18 6.53 8.10
C GLN A 497 50.14 6.36 6.90
N SER A 498 49.81 6.90 5.72
CA SER A 498 50.67 6.80 4.53
C SER A 498 51.11 8.14 3.92
N SER A 499 51.28 9.19 4.72
CA SER A 499 51.90 10.44 4.24
C SER A 499 52.72 11.13 5.33
N GLN A 500 53.96 10.70 5.49
CA GLN A 500 55.03 11.53 6.06
C GLN A 500 56.40 11.05 5.53
N SER A 501 56.92 11.75 4.52
CA SER A 501 58.37 11.98 4.37
C SER A 501 58.63 13.33 3.68
N SER A 502 59.43 14.13 4.40
CA SER A 502 60.28 15.28 4.00
C SER A 502 59.68 16.58 3.41
N SER A 503 59.60 17.62 4.27
CA SER A 503 60.49 18.82 4.27
C SER A 503 59.77 20.18 4.43
N GLY A 504 60.23 20.98 5.39
CA GLY A 504 60.23 22.46 5.32
C GLY A 504 59.15 23.24 6.09
N PHE A 505 59.62 23.92 7.15
CA PHE A 505 59.10 25.16 7.76
C PHE A 505 57.82 25.17 8.61
N ALA A 506 57.99 25.70 9.84
CA ALA A 506 56.92 26.27 10.67
C ALA A 506 56.69 27.75 10.27
N PRO A 507 55.49 28.31 10.53
CA PRO A 507 55.39 29.13 11.73
C PRO A 507 54.08 28.95 12.53
N ARG A 508 54.18 29.31 13.82
CA ARG A 508 53.09 29.50 14.78
C ARG A 508 52.05 30.51 14.28
N MET A 509 50.76 30.26 14.52
CA MET A 509 49.90 31.14 15.33
C MET A 509 48.54 30.50 15.67
N ARG A 510 48.06 30.80 16.88
CA ARG A 510 46.83 30.35 17.54
C ARG A 510 45.56 30.61 16.71
N PHE A 511 44.56 29.74 16.86
CA PHE A 511 43.23 30.16 17.32
C PHE A 511 42.50 28.98 17.99
N MET A 512 41.86 29.27 19.13
CA MET A 512 41.05 28.34 19.90
C MET A 512 39.98 27.70 19.03
N GLN A 513 39.89 26.37 19.04
CA GLN A 513 38.62 25.70 18.83
C GLN A 513 38.49 24.55 19.83
N GLN A 514 37.77 24.91 20.89
CA GLN A 514 37.10 24.04 21.84
C GLN A 514 36.24 23.02 21.08
N ARG A 515 36.84 21.89 20.68
CA ARG A 515 36.08 20.72 20.22
C ARG A 515 35.98 19.78 21.40
N ARG A 516 34.80 19.78 22.04
CA ARG A 516 34.36 18.74 22.98
C ARG A 516 34.78 17.39 22.42
N VAL A 517 35.65 16.72 23.16
CA VAL A 517 35.92 15.31 23.01
C VAL A 517 34.58 14.60 23.20
N SER A 518 33.92 14.23 22.11
CA SER A 518 32.88 13.21 22.14
C SER A 518 33.61 11.90 22.34
N THR A 519 33.85 11.54 23.60
CA THR A 519 34.14 10.18 24.03
C THR A 519 32.92 9.32 23.73
N VAL A 520 32.74 8.97 22.46
CA VAL A 520 31.95 7.81 22.04
C VAL A 520 32.91 6.62 22.17
N PRO A 521 32.58 5.60 22.96
CA PRO A 521 33.58 4.71 23.52
C PRO A 521 34.03 3.70 22.48
N THR A 522 35.33 3.65 22.19
CA THR A 522 36.00 2.49 21.57
C THR A 522 35.83 1.19 22.38
N PHE A 523 35.24 1.27 23.59
CA PHE A 523 34.84 0.15 24.44
C PHE A 523 33.51 -0.52 24.03
N THR A 524 32.63 0.12 23.25
CA THR A 524 31.37 -0.53 22.79
C THR A 524 31.59 -1.45 21.61
N ILE A 525 32.54 -1.18 20.71
CA ILE A 525 32.75 -2.00 19.49
C ILE A 525 33.39 -3.36 19.84
N LYS A 526 34.38 -3.38 20.75
CA LYS A 526 34.96 -4.65 21.25
C LYS A 526 33.96 -5.44 22.11
N ARG A 527 33.09 -4.76 22.85
CA ARG A 527 32.05 -5.39 23.67
C ARG A 527 30.87 -5.91 22.83
N MET A 528 30.44 -5.20 21.79
CA MET A 528 29.44 -5.68 20.82
C MET A 528 29.98 -6.81 19.95
N ALA A 529 31.29 -6.83 19.63
CA ALA A 529 31.92 -7.95 18.94
C ALA A 529 31.99 -9.23 19.80
N ALA A 530 32.04 -9.10 21.13
CA ALA A 530 31.94 -10.23 22.07
C ALA A 530 30.49 -10.57 22.46
N GLU A 531 29.59 -9.59 22.51
CA GLU A 531 28.18 -9.72 22.91
C GLU A 531 27.22 -10.00 21.74
N GLY A 532 27.71 -10.01 20.49
CA GLY A 532 26.96 -10.36 19.27
C GLY A 532 27.18 -11.80 18.77
N ALA A 533 27.97 -12.60 19.47
CA ALA A 533 28.30 -13.98 19.06
C ALA A 533 27.09 -14.92 18.96
N TRP A 534 26.00 -14.62 19.68
CA TRP A 534 24.76 -15.39 19.63
C TRP A 534 23.90 -15.11 18.37
N MET A 535 24.10 -13.96 17.71
CA MET A 535 23.24 -13.54 16.58
C MET A 535 23.32 -14.53 15.40
N PRO A 536 24.51 -14.96 14.94
CA PRO A 536 24.61 -15.98 13.89
C PRO A 536 23.95 -17.31 14.27
N ALA A 537 24.15 -17.78 15.50
CA ALA A 537 23.57 -19.03 16.00
C ALA A 537 22.04 -19.00 16.00
N VAL A 538 21.44 -17.93 16.54
CA VAL A 538 19.98 -17.75 16.54
C VAL A 538 19.42 -17.63 15.12
N GLY A 539 20.11 -16.90 14.24
CA GLY A 539 19.74 -16.80 12.83
C GLY A 539 19.74 -18.15 12.14
N ASN A 540 20.78 -18.97 12.37
CA ASN A 540 20.88 -20.32 11.80
C ASN A 540 19.76 -21.23 12.29
N VAL A 541 19.51 -21.28 13.59
CA VAL A 541 18.40 -22.07 14.16
C VAL A 541 17.06 -21.62 13.58
N ALA A 542 16.81 -20.31 13.46
CA ALA A 542 15.58 -19.79 12.85
C ALA A 542 15.45 -20.21 11.38
N THR A 543 16.53 -20.15 10.58
CA THR A 543 16.49 -20.58 9.17
C THR A 543 16.21 -22.08 9.01
N VAL A 544 16.81 -22.92 9.86
CA VAL A 544 16.59 -24.38 9.82
C VAL A 544 15.17 -24.72 10.25
N MET A 545 14.66 -24.08 11.32
CA MET A 545 13.28 -24.27 11.77
C MET A 545 12.26 -23.77 10.73
N CYS A 546 12.51 -22.62 10.10
CA CYS A 546 11.70 -22.12 8.99
C CYS A 546 11.67 -23.13 7.82
N PHE A 547 12.84 -23.61 7.38
CA PHE A 547 12.91 -24.59 6.31
C PHE A 547 12.19 -25.90 6.66
N ALA A 548 12.40 -26.43 7.88
CA ALA A 548 11.74 -27.65 8.34
C ALA A 548 10.21 -27.51 8.42
N THR A 549 9.71 -26.41 8.99
CA THR A 549 8.26 -26.13 9.05
C THR A 549 7.65 -25.96 7.66
N CYS A 550 8.33 -25.29 6.73
CA CYS A 550 7.90 -25.20 5.33
C CYS A 550 7.88 -26.55 4.61
N LEU A 551 8.80 -27.47 4.91
CA LEU A 551 8.76 -28.84 4.37
C LEU A 551 7.55 -29.62 4.89
N ILE A 552 7.23 -29.50 6.18
CA ILE A 552 6.03 -30.12 6.77
C ILE A 552 4.76 -29.56 6.11
N LEU A 553 4.69 -28.25 5.92
CA LEU A 553 3.59 -27.59 5.19
C LEU A 553 3.48 -28.08 3.75
N ASN A 554 4.60 -28.30 3.06
CA ASN A 554 4.61 -28.81 1.69
C ASN A 554 3.98 -30.21 1.60
N VAL A 555 4.30 -31.08 2.57
CA VAL A 555 3.70 -32.42 2.67
C VAL A 555 2.19 -32.32 2.90
N ASN A 556 1.75 -31.48 3.84
CA ASN A 556 0.34 -31.39 4.22
C ASN A 556 -0.55 -30.67 3.18
N LEU A 557 -0.04 -29.63 2.51
CA LEU A 557 -0.85 -28.81 1.57
C LEU A 557 -0.78 -29.28 0.12
N THR A 558 0.35 -29.83 -0.32
CA THR A 558 0.56 -30.21 -1.74
C THR A 558 0.80 -31.69 -1.95
N GLY A 559 0.73 -32.51 -0.88
CA GLY A 559 1.08 -33.92 -0.93
C GLY A 559 2.58 -34.16 -1.16
N GLY A 560 3.44 -33.19 -0.85
CA GLY A 560 4.89 -33.29 -1.05
C GLY A 560 5.33 -33.05 -2.49
N SER A 561 4.82 -31.98 -3.11
CA SER A 561 5.18 -31.62 -4.49
C SER A 561 6.68 -31.47 -4.69
N ASN A 562 7.19 -32.11 -5.75
CA ASN A 562 8.61 -32.08 -6.14
C ASN A 562 9.05 -30.69 -6.65
N GLN A 563 8.12 -29.84 -7.07
CA GLN A 563 8.45 -28.50 -7.56
C GLN A 563 8.66 -27.51 -6.41
N ALA A 564 7.98 -27.71 -5.28
CA ALA A 564 8.04 -26.81 -4.14
C ALA A 564 9.43 -26.73 -3.50
N ILE A 565 10.22 -27.82 -3.53
CA ILE A 565 11.58 -27.81 -2.97
C ILE A 565 12.50 -26.78 -3.63
N PHE A 566 12.32 -26.50 -4.93
CA PHE A 566 13.11 -25.48 -5.63
C PHE A 566 12.78 -24.06 -5.16
N PHE A 567 11.57 -23.83 -4.66
CA PHE A 567 11.16 -22.57 -4.05
C PHE A 567 11.54 -22.47 -2.56
N LEU A 568 11.59 -23.60 -1.84
CA LEU A 568 11.91 -23.64 -0.41
C LEU A 568 13.42 -23.66 -0.11
N ALA A 569 14.22 -24.37 -0.92
CA ALA A 569 15.65 -24.51 -0.68
C ALA A 569 16.43 -23.17 -0.63
N PRO A 570 16.08 -22.12 -1.41
CA PRO A 570 16.70 -20.81 -1.29
C PRO A 570 16.61 -20.15 0.11
N ILE A 571 15.69 -20.58 0.98
CA ILE A 571 15.62 -20.12 2.38
C ILE A 571 16.95 -20.40 3.10
N LEU A 572 17.63 -21.49 2.77
CA LEU A 572 18.93 -21.84 3.37
C LEU A 572 20.07 -20.89 2.99
N LEU A 573 19.89 -20.00 1.99
CA LEU A 573 20.83 -18.91 1.72
C LEU A 573 20.88 -17.89 2.85
N LEU A 574 19.90 -17.93 3.77
CA LEU A 574 19.86 -17.08 4.96
C LEU A 574 20.80 -17.57 6.07
N LEU A 575 21.35 -18.79 5.98
CA LEU A 575 22.37 -19.28 6.91
C LEU A 575 23.56 -18.31 6.99
N ASN A 576 24.04 -18.11 8.21
CA ASN A 576 25.14 -17.25 8.61
C ASN A 576 26.34 -18.11 9.03
N GLN A 577 27.55 -17.54 8.90
CA GLN A 577 28.76 -18.18 9.40
C GLN A 577 28.74 -18.18 10.92
N ASP A 578 28.98 -19.33 11.53
CA ASP A 578 28.95 -19.50 12.98
C ASP A 578 30.02 -20.50 13.43
N SER A 579 30.72 -20.20 14.52
CA SER A 579 31.75 -21.07 15.08
C SER A 579 31.17 -22.31 15.75
N ASP A 580 29.94 -22.21 16.25
CA ASP A 580 29.39 -23.22 17.17
C ASP A 580 28.62 -24.32 16.44
N PHE A 581 27.87 -23.99 15.39
CA PHE A 581 27.10 -24.97 14.60
C PHE A 581 27.80 -25.45 13.33
N VAL A 582 28.54 -24.57 12.62
CA VAL A 582 29.19 -24.94 11.36
C VAL A 582 30.54 -24.24 11.23
N ALA A 583 31.50 -24.65 12.07
CA ALA A 583 32.87 -24.10 12.15
C ALA A 583 33.67 -24.10 10.82
N GLY A 584 33.14 -24.73 9.77
CA GLY A 584 33.75 -24.77 8.43
C GLY A 584 33.02 -23.94 7.35
N PHE A 585 31.90 -23.28 7.66
CA PHE A 585 31.06 -22.57 6.68
C PHE A 585 31.53 -21.13 6.45
N GLY A 586 32.09 -20.85 5.26
CA GLY A 586 32.50 -19.51 4.82
C GLY A 586 31.62 -18.95 3.69
N ASP A 587 31.83 -17.67 3.34
CA ASP A 587 31.07 -16.97 2.28
C ASP A 587 31.18 -17.66 0.92
N LYS A 588 32.28 -18.40 0.71
CA LYS A 588 32.48 -19.21 -0.49
C LYS A 588 31.42 -20.32 -0.57
N GLN A 589 31.08 -20.99 0.53
CA GLN A 589 30.22 -22.20 0.56
C GLN A 589 28.72 -21.89 0.63
N ARG A 590 28.31 -20.64 0.39
CA ARG A 590 26.91 -20.18 0.56
C ARG A 590 25.86 -21.02 -0.16
N TYR A 591 26.20 -21.58 -1.32
CA TYR A 591 25.27 -22.37 -2.14
C TYR A 591 25.20 -23.86 -1.75
N PHE A 592 26.13 -24.35 -0.93
CA PHE A 592 26.21 -25.76 -0.55
C PHE A 592 24.95 -26.28 0.16
N PRO A 593 24.38 -25.59 1.17
CA PRO A 593 23.20 -26.10 1.87
C PRO A 593 21.97 -26.22 0.96
N VAL A 594 21.86 -25.33 -0.02
CA VAL A 594 20.75 -25.33 -1.00
C VAL A 594 20.81 -26.57 -1.89
N THR A 595 21.99 -26.86 -2.46
CA THR A 595 22.17 -27.97 -3.40
C THR A 595 22.03 -29.31 -2.69
N VAL A 596 22.58 -29.42 -1.48
CA VAL A 596 22.44 -30.59 -0.62
C VAL A 596 20.98 -30.81 -0.25
N ALA A 597 20.26 -29.79 0.22
CA ALA A 597 18.85 -29.93 0.61
C ALA A 597 17.94 -30.40 -0.53
N ILE A 598 18.12 -29.86 -1.75
CA ILE A 598 17.37 -30.31 -2.94
C ILE A 598 17.68 -31.78 -3.25
N SER A 599 18.96 -32.15 -3.28
CA SER A 599 19.36 -33.54 -3.58
C SER A 599 18.85 -34.53 -2.54
N VAL A 600 19.01 -34.23 -1.25
CA VAL A 600 18.56 -35.09 -0.15
C VAL A 600 17.04 -35.21 -0.12
N TYR A 601 16.30 -34.11 -0.34
CA TYR A 601 14.83 -34.15 -0.39
C TYR A 601 14.33 -35.04 -1.52
N LEU A 602 14.86 -34.89 -2.74
CA LEU A 602 14.48 -35.72 -3.87
C LEU A 602 14.83 -37.19 -3.64
N VAL A 603 16.01 -37.49 -3.06
CA VAL A 603 16.38 -38.87 -2.73
C VAL A 603 15.45 -39.47 -1.67
N LEU A 604 15.17 -38.78 -0.57
CA LEU A 604 14.28 -39.29 0.48
C LEU A 604 12.86 -39.49 -0.03
N THR A 605 12.33 -38.54 -0.82
CA THR A 605 10.99 -38.67 -1.41
C THR A 605 10.92 -39.72 -2.51
N THR A 606 12.03 -40.03 -3.21
CA THR A 606 12.08 -41.18 -4.14
C THR A 606 12.04 -42.50 -3.39
N LEU A 607 12.82 -42.63 -2.31
CA LEU A 607 12.83 -43.84 -1.49
C LEU A 607 11.46 -44.08 -0.84
N PHE A 608 10.82 -43.02 -0.34
CA PHE A 608 9.47 -43.11 0.20
C PHE A 608 8.45 -43.52 -0.86
N SER A 609 8.53 -42.95 -2.08
CA SER A 609 7.64 -43.33 -3.20
C SER A 609 7.78 -44.81 -3.56
N ILE A 610 9.03 -45.29 -3.73
CA ILE A 610 9.30 -46.68 -4.07
C ILE A 610 8.81 -47.62 -2.95
N TRP A 611 8.98 -47.21 -1.70
CA TRP A 611 8.47 -47.95 -0.55
C TRP A 611 6.94 -48.05 -0.54
N GLU A 612 6.25 -46.93 -0.76
CA GLU A 612 4.79 -46.84 -0.80
C GLU A 612 4.22 -47.70 -1.93
N ASP A 613 4.80 -47.58 -3.13
CA ASP A 613 4.37 -48.33 -4.33
C ASP A 613 4.56 -49.85 -4.14
N VAL A 614 5.63 -50.29 -3.45
CA VAL A 614 5.89 -51.70 -3.16
C VAL A 614 4.94 -52.27 -2.10
N TRP A 615 4.55 -51.46 -1.11
CA TRP A 615 3.77 -51.94 0.04
C TRP A 615 2.26 -51.87 -0.19
N HIS A 616 1.79 -50.83 -0.87
CA HIS A 616 0.35 -50.64 -1.09
C HIS A 616 -0.17 -51.25 -2.40
N GLY A 617 0.73 -51.65 -3.31
CA GLY A 617 0.39 -52.24 -4.60
C GLY A 617 -0.30 -51.21 -5.51
N ASN A 618 0.10 -51.15 -6.77
CA ASN A 618 -0.50 -50.19 -7.70
C ASN A 618 -1.93 -50.64 -8.10
N GLY A 619 -2.96 -50.13 -7.40
CA GLY A 619 -4.36 -50.30 -7.78
C GLY A 619 -4.83 -49.42 -8.95
N GLY A 620 -3.96 -48.54 -9.47
CA GLY A 620 -4.27 -47.61 -10.55
C GLY A 620 -3.79 -48.11 -11.92
N TRP A 621 -4.71 -48.19 -12.89
CA TRP A 621 -4.46 -48.41 -14.32
C TRP A 621 -3.64 -47.27 -14.96
N SER A 622 -2.41 -47.02 -14.50
CA SER A 622 -1.45 -46.19 -15.23
C SER A 622 -0.71 -47.07 -16.23
N ILE A 623 -0.82 -46.72 -17.51
CA ILE A 623 -0.25 -47.41 -18.68
C ILE A 623 1.27 -47.16 -18.76
N GLU A 624 2.02 -47.46 -17.69
CA GLU A 624 3.48 -47.51 -17.73
C GLU A 624 3.95 -48.85 -17.15
N ILE A 625 4.75 -49.54 -17.97
CA ILE A 625 5.15 -50.95 -17.89
C ILE A 625 5.72 -51.33 -16.51
N GLY A 626 4.87 -51.90 -15.65
CA GLY A 626 5.25 -52.50 -14.36
C GLY A 626 5.26 -54.03 -14.44
N GLY A 627 6.46 -54.63 -14.44
CA GLY A 627 6.64 -56.05 -14.12
C GLY A 627 6.41 -56.32 -12.63
N PRO A 628 6.71 -57.53 -12.12
CA PRO A 628 6.50 -57.88 -10.70
C PRO A 628 7.12 -56.84 -9.76
N ASP A 629 6.43 -56.50 -8.67
CA ASP A 629 6.73 -55.37 -7.76
C ASP A 629 8.21 -55.25 -7.36
N TRP A 630 8.91 -56.39 -7.28
CA TRP A 630 10.35 -56.45 -7.00
C TRP A 630 11.24 -55.92 -8.14
N PHE A 631 10.91 -56.22 -9.40
CA PHE A 631 11.66 -55.73 -10.56
C PHE A 631 11.55 -54.22 -10.70
N PHE A 632 10.36 -53.65 -10.42
CA PHE A 632 10.15 -52.21 -10.38
C PHE A 632 11.02 -51.54 -9.30
N ALA A 633 11.05 -52.10 -8.08
CA ALA A 633 11.86 -51.59 -6.99
C ALA A 633 13.36 -51.64 -7.28
N VAL A 634 13.87 -52.79 -7.75
CA VAL A 634 15.30 -52.97 -8.07
C VAL A 634 15.73 -52.07 -9.22
N LYS A 635 14.91 -51.96 -10.28
CA LYS A 635 15.19 -51.08 -11.43
C LYS A 635 15.31 -49.62 -10.99
N ASN A 636 14.31 -49.09 -10.28
CA ASN A 636 14.30 -47.68 -9.88
C ASN A 636 15.36 -47.37 -8.81
N LEU A 637 15.67 -48.31 -7.91
CA LEU A 637 16.76 -48.15 -6.94
C LEU A 637 18.15 -48.15 -7.61
N ALA A 638 18.38 -49.00 -8.60
CA ALA A 638 19.62 -48.99 -9.39
C ALA A 638 19.78 -47.67 -10.16
N LEU A 639 18.70 -47.17 -10.78
CA LEU A 639 18.69 -45.88 -11.49
C LEU A 639 18.87 -44.67 -10.56
N LEU A 640 18.43 -44.76 -9.30
CA LEU A 640 18.68 -43.75 -8.27
C LEU A 640 20.18 -43.71 -7.89
N ILE A 641 20.78 -44.86 -7.59
CA ILE A 641 22.21 -44.97 -7.24
C ILE A 641 23.09 -44.40 -8.36
N LEU A 642 22.69 -44.63 -9.61
CA LEU A 642 23.41 -44.15 -10.80
C LEU A 642 23.55 -42.62 -10.83
N THR A 643 22.62 -41.87 -10.21
CA THR A 643 22.67 -40.40 -10.17
C THR A 643 23.63 -39.85 -9.10
N PHE A 644 23.93 -40.60 -8.03
CA PHE A 644 24.70 -40.11 -6.87
C PHE A 644 26.10 -39.55 -7.19
N PRO A 645 26.91 -40.16 -8.08
CA PRO A 645 28.25 -39.65 -8.36
C PRO A 645 28.26 -38.19 -8.83
N SER A 646 27.29 -37.78 -9.65
CA SER A 646 27.20 -36.40 -10.15
C SER A 646 26.87 -35.39 -9.05
N HIS A 647 25.92 -35.73 -8.16
CA HIS A 647 25.52 -34.88 -7.03
C HIS A 647 26.62 -34.78 -5.96
N ILE A 648 27.31 -35.88 -5.66
CA ILE A 648 28.41 -35.91 -4.66
C ILE A 648 29.61 -35.08 -5.16
N LEU A 649 30.03 -35.25 -6.41
CA LEU A 649 31.14 -34.49 -6.98
C LEU A 649 30.84 -32.99 -7.01
N PHE A 650 29.62 -32.62 -7.39
CA PHE A 650 29.18 -31.23 -7.39
C PHE A 650 29.13 -30.63 -5.98
N ASN A 651 28.53 -31.33 -5.00
CA ASN A 651 28.49 -30.85 -3.63
C ASN A 651 29.91 -30.71 -3.02
N ARG A 652 30.83 -31.63 -3.36
CA ARG A 652 32.25 -31.51 -2.97
C ARG A 652 32.95 -30.33 -3.64
N PHE A 653 32.61 -30.04 -4.90
CA PHE A 653 33.11 -28.86 -5.62
C PHE A 653 32.60 -27.56 -4.97
N VAL A 654 31.29 -27.45 -4.69
CA VAL A 654 30.70 -26.28 -4.01
C VAL A 654 31.24 -26.12 -2.59
N TRP A 655 31.60 -27.21 -1.89
CA TRP A 655 32.21 -27.11 -0.56
C TRP A 655 33.66 -26.60 -0.59
N SER A 656 34.49 -27.16 -1.48
CA SER A 656 35.93 -26.90 -1.47
C SER A 656 36.35 -25.71 -2.34
N TYR A 657 35.58 -25.36 -3.38
CA TYR A 657 35.98 -24.42 -4.45
C TYR A 657 37.37 -24.71 -5.03
N THR A 658 37.86 -25.94 -4.85
CA THR A 658 39.16 -26.38 -5.36
C THR A 658 39.00 -26.93 -6.76
N LYS A 659 39.97 -26.64 -7.63
CA LYS A 659 39.99 -27.17 -8.99
C LYS A 659 40.07 -28.71 -8.92
N GLN A 660 39.02 -29.37 -9.39
CA GLN A 660 39.04 -30.80 -9.67
C GLN A 660 39.48 -31.03 -11.12
N ALA A 661 40.02 -32.20 -11.43
CA ALA A 661 40.41 -32.53 -12.80
C ALA A 661 39.17 -32.49 -13.72
N ASP A 662 39.24 -31.79 -14.85
CA ASP A 662 38.11 -31.58 -15.77
C ASP A 662 37.53 -32.90 -16.33
N THR A 663 38.27 -34.01 -16.21
CA THR A 663 37.86 -35.35 -16.64
C THR A 663 36.80 -35.99 -15.74
N THR A 664 36.79 -35.72 -14.43
CA THR A 664 35.87 -36.39 -13.49
C THR A 664 34.40 -35.95 -13.62
N PRO A 665 34.04 -34.67 -13.83
CA PRO A 665 32.63 -34.29 -14.07
C PRO A 665 32.14 -34.67 -15.48
N LEU A 666 33.04 -34.81 -16.46
CA LEU A 666 32.66 -35.17 -17.83
C LEU A 666 32.27 -36.65 -17.96
N ILE A 667 32.90 -37.52 -17.16
CA ILE A 667 32.60 -38.96 -17.11
C ILE A 667 31.24 -39.25 -16.45
N THR A 668 30.78 -38.38 -15.53
CA THR A 668 29.51 -38.57 -14.82
C THR A 668 28.30 -38.03 -15.58
N LEU A 669 28.50 -37.26 -16.65
CA LEU A 669 27.42 -36.74 -17.51
C LEU A 669 26.63 -37.85 -18.24
N PRO A 670 27.25 -38.81 -18.96
CA PRO A 670 26.51 -39.90 -19.61
C PRO A 670 25.84 -40.84 -18.61
N LEU A 671 26.35 -40.91 -17.37
CA LEU A 671 25.82 -41.74 -16.31
C LEU A 671 24.40 -41.33 -15.87
N ASN A 672 24.04 -40.07 -16.04
CA ASN A 672 22.71 -39.55 -15.70
C ASN A 672 21.64 -39.78 -16.80
N LEU A 673 22.04 -40.10 -18.05
CA LEU A 673 21.11 -40.28 -19.18
C LEU A 673 20.17 -41.49 -18.99
N PRO A 674 20.64 -42.68 -18.53
CA PRO A 674 19.75 -43.81 -18.27
C PRO A 674 18.67 -43.47 -17.22
N SER A 675 19.01 -42.72 -16.18
CA SER A 675 18.06 -42.30 -15.14
C SER A 675 16.99 -41.33 -15.65
N ILE A 676 17.23 -40.61 -16.77
CA ILE A 676 16.25 -39.71 -17.39
C ILE A 676 15.30 -40.48 -18.33
N ILE A 677 15.85 -41.41 -19.10
CA ILE A 677 15.13 -42.10 -20.18
C ILE A 677 14.35 -43.32 -19.66
N ILE A 678 14.94 -44.09 -18.73
CA ILE A 678 14.48 -45.43 -18.34
C ILE A 678 13.69 -45.41 -17.02
N ALA A 679 13.86 -44.39 -16.17
CA ALA A 679 13.18 -44.34 -14.87
C ALA A 679 11.67 -44.17 -15.02
N ASP A 680 10.90 -44.86 -14.18
CA ASP A 680 9.43 -44.71 -14.17
C ASP A 680 9.03 -43.55 -13.25
N VAL A 681 9.80 -43.31 -12.20
CA VAL A 681 9.52 -42.28 -11.20
C VAL A 681 10.01 -40.91 -11.68
N MET A 682 9.09 -39.95 -11.83
CA MET A 682 9.40 -38.56 -12.24
C MET A 682 10.49 -37.89 -11.39
N LYS A 683 10.55 -38.21 -10.09
CA LYS A 683 11.57 -37.68 -9.16
C LYS A 683 13.00 -38.09 -9.57
N ILE A 684 13.19 -39.32 -10.07
CA ILE A 684 14.50 -39.82 -10.55
C ILE A 684 14.88 -39.12 -11.85
N LYS A 685 13.92 -38.88 -12.75
CA LYS A 685 14.15 -38.09 -13.98
C LYS A 685 14.62 -36.67 -13.66
N ILE A 686 13.96 -36.00 -12.70
CA ILE A 686 14.36 -34.66 -12.22
C ILE A 686 15.78 -34.70 -11.63
N LEU A 687 16.10 -35.72 -10.83
CA LEU A 687 17.43 -35.88 -10.22
C LEU A 687 18.52 -36.11 -11.27
N GLY A 688 18.24 -36.87 -12.32
CA GLY A 688 19.13 -37.08 -13.47
C GLY A 688 19.36 -35.79 -14.27
N VAL A 689 18.30 -35.02 -14.56
CA VAL A 689 18.41 -33.70 -15.22
C VAL A 689 19.24 -32.73 -14.38
N LEU A 690 19.01 -32.67 -13.07
CA LEU A 690 19.82 -31.87 -12.15
C LEU A 690 21.29 -32.30 -12.16
N GLY A 691 21.57 -33.60 -12.22
CA GLY A 691 22.94 -34.12 -12.33
C GLY A 691 23.67 -33.64 -13.59
N ILE A 692 22.97 -33.53 -14.73
CA ILE A 692 23.51 -32.93 -15.95
C ILE A 692 23.76 -31.43 -15.77
N ILE A 693 22.81 -30.70 -15.18
CA ILE A 693 22.96 -29.27 -14.91
C ILE A 693 24.15 -29.02 -13.98
N TYR A 694 24.33 -29.82 -12.93
CA TYR A 694 25.42 -29.72 -11.98
C TYR A 694 26.80 -29.95 -12.62
N THR A 695 26.92 -30.97 -13.48
CA THR A 695 28.17 -31.24 -14.20
C THR A 695 28.51 -30.12 -15.20
N ILE A 696 27.52 -29.60 -15.93
CA ILE A 696 27.70 -28.44 -16.82
C ILE A 696 28.08 -27.20 -16.02
N ALA A 697 27.36 -26.88 -14.94
CA ALA A 697 27.63 -25.72 -14.10
C ALA A 697 29.04 -25.78 -13.49
N GLN A 698 29.45 -26.95 -12.98
CA GLN A 698 30.81 -27.18 -12.48
C GLN A 698 31.87 -26.91 -13.55
N SER A 699 31.66 -27.41 -14.77
CA SER A 699 32.61 -27.20 -15.88
C SER A 699 32.74 -25.72 -16.29
N LEU A 700 31.62 -24.99 -16.34
CA LEU A 700 31.60 -23.58 -16.71
C LEU A 700 32.26 -22.71 -15.62
N VAL A 701 31.95 -22.95 -14.36
CA VAL A 701 32.52 -22.19 -13.23
C VAL A 701 34.01 -22.48 -13.09
N SER A 702 34.44 -23.74 -13.21
CA SER A 702 35.87 -24.12 -13.21
C SER A 702 36.63 -23.40 -14.33
N ARG A 703 36.06 -23.38 -15.55
CA ARG A 703 36.65 -22.69 -16.70
C ARG A 703 36.73 -21.16 -16.50
N GLN A 704 35.69 -20.54 -15.95
CA GLN A 704 35.67 -19.11 -15.67
C GLN A 704 36.67 -18.71 -14.58
N GLN A 705 36.84 -19.54 -13.55
CA GLN A 705 37.86 -19.35 -12.53
C GLN A 705 39.26 -19.45 -13.13
N HIS A 706 39.48 -20.41 -14.04
CA HIS A 706 40.76 -20.55 -14.74
C HIS A 706 41.10 -19.30 -15.57
N ILE A 707 40.16 -18.81 -16.38
CA ILE A 707 40.35 -17.60 -17.19
C ILE A 707 40.57 -16.37 -16.30
N SER A 708 39.85 -16.25 -15.18
CA SER A 708 40.03 -15.12 -14.26
C SER A 708 41.35 -15.18 -13.49
N GLY A 709 41.80 -16.38 -13.12
CA GLY A 709 43.11 -16.58 -12.49
C GLY A 709 44.27 -16.28 -13.44
N LEU A 710 44.14 -16.66 -14.72
CA LEU A 710 45.11 -16.31 -15.77
C LEU A 710 45.18 -14.80 -16.07
N LYS A 711 44.16 -14.01 -15.73
CA LYS A 711 44.20 -12.54 -15.85
C LYS A 711 44.93 -11.86 -14.68
N TYR A 712 45.16 -12.59 -13.59
CA TYR A 712 45.82 -12.08 -12.37
C TYR A 712 47.31 -12.42 -12.31
N ILE A 713 47.75 -13.39 -13.11
CA ILE A 713 49.15 -13.72 -13.40
C ILE A 713 49.56 -12.87 -14.60
#